data_AF-A0A523V755-F1
#
_entry.id   AF-A0A523V755-F1
#
_cell.length_a   1.000
_cell.length_b   1.000
_cell.length_c   1.000
_cell.angle_alpha   90.00
_cell.angle_beta   90.00
_cell.angle_gamma   90.00
#
_symmetry.space_group_name_H-M   'P 1'
#
loop_
_entity.id
_entity.type
_entity.pdbx_description
1 polymer ?
#
loop_
_entity_poly.entity_id
_entity_poly.type
_entity_poly.pdbx_seq_one_letter_code
_entity_poly.pdbx_strand_id
1 'polypeptide(L)'
;MQTHRLVPVTGWRQSLGGYRMGTPLRVLLVGDSAKDATLVSQELERDGFEPIVKRVRTRRSFSSALGRDSWDLIVADASAQRLAVPEALAVLHGRTLDVPLIAICEKADEVAAAAIEAGAQDVILRENLPRIGLAIRRALHQASERRALRQAQAALAESLRQKEMVLDSIQGLVVQVDPELRIVWANRIACEVLGLPREEVIGRHCYELWKQYDKPCEGCPVRDALSTGEPQPDKLDWVGDTAWLVRAYPLRDKDGAVVGAVEIRVETTEKEQAEEAYRAVVEHSLQGIIVLGEEGVVFCNPAAAEMLDHSVEEAGNLSPDGWRALLHPDDLDGVQDRLRSILARELVPPRHEFRVIVGGAERWLEMHASPVIHRGDPAVQAALIDITDRKHAEKALRESEDMYRMLIRTSPDGVTATDLDGRITFASRRAAEMHGFARPEELVGIDGLELLPAEEREAAVERMRSTAAGNAVAAREYRLRRRDGTTFYGEVKTSLIRDADGNPSAFITTTRDITERKEAQEAVRLRVDQLSALARASQAVTASLELDQVLAEIVSLAGDVSASQYTGVVLVDDNGTVGKSAENFPGRPALQYRIRERGLTSWIVETHRPAIIDEIADDGTMTPDPGNRAPRFANPPIVEAGIRSLAGLPLAVKGRLLGVLYLHSPQPSAFHGQLAILNAFANQAAIAIENARLFQAEERQMQRLSLLADVARIVATTLRAEELLQAVADSIHTHLAIPIVALLTLDEEQQTLVLRGSSGEAVASQKAIAVGTYRQPVARGIAGRVARTARPHLTPDVSLDPYYFSAVDIPIQSALWVPIRDEGRVAGVVGVESHDLARFDEEDQSLMEAVADTVAIGLRNARLYDET
;
A
#
# COMPACT_ATOMS: atom_id res chain seq x y z
N MET A 1 7.03 88.73 16.37
CA MET A 1 7.49 88.57 17.75
C MET A 1 6.31 88.19 18.63
N GLN A 2 6.19 86.92 19.01
CA GLN A 2 5.98 86.54 20.40
C GLN A 2 6.29 85.05 20.50
N THR A 3 7.42 84.82 21.16
CA THR A 3 8.14 83.58 21.37
C THR A 3 7.45 82.74 22.44
N HIS A 4 6.89 81.59 22.05
CA HIS A 4 6.65 80.46 22.94
C HIS A 4 7.63 79.36 22.56
N ARG A 5 8.81 79.34 23.20
CA ARG A 5 9.11 78.50 24.37
C ARG A 5 8.72 77.03 24.12
N LEU A 6 9.73 76.28 23.70
CA LEU A 6 9.91 74.85 23.87
C LEU A 6 9.35 74.40 25.22
N VAL A 7 8.17 73.79 25.20
CA VAL A 7 7.68 72.96 26.32
C VAL A 7 8.27 71.56 26.09
N PRO A 8 8.88 70.91 27.10
CA PRO A 8 9.67 69.70 26.88
C PRO A 8 8.80 68.55 26.36
N VAL A 9 9.19 67.96 25.24
CA VAL A 9 8.61 66.71 24.72
C VAL A 9 9.10 65.56 25.61
N THR A 10 8.61 65.47 26.85
CA THR A 10 8.98 64.40 27.81
C THR A 10 7.86 63.38 28.05
N GLY A 11 6.68 63.55 27.41
CA GLY A 11 5.54 62.62 27.53
C GLY A 11 5.40 61.56 26.42
N TRP A 12 6.09 61.69 25.29
CA TRP A 12 5.94 60.78 24.13
C TRP A 12 6.57 59.40 24.32
N ARG A 13 7.22 59.14 25.46
CA ARG A 13 7.97 57.90 25.71
C ARG A 13 7.16 56.74 26.31
N GLN A 14 5.87 56.89 26.68
CA GLN A 14 5.23 55.89 27.55
C GLN A 14 3.97 55.16 27.08
N SER A 15 3.32 55.47 25.96
CA SER A 15 2.36 54.51 25.38
C SER A 15 2.05 54.82 23.92
N LEU A 16 2.78 54.17 23.01
CA LEU A 16 2.42 54.11 21.60
C LEU A 16 1.33 53.04 21.44
N GLY A 17 0.04 53.42 21.44
CA GLY A 17 -1.03 52.52 20.98
C GLY A 17 -0.96 51.07 21.51
N GLY A 18 -0.66 50.90 22.80
CA GLY A 18 -0.50 49.58 23.45
C GLY A 18 0.93 49.02 23.54
N TYR A 19 1.92 49.55 22.80
CA TYR A 19 3.32 49.11 22.88
C TYR A 19 4.15 50.01 23.82
N ARG A 20 4.73 49.41 24.86
CA ARG A 20 5.72 50.03 25.75
C ARG A 20 7.14 49.77 25.19
N MET A 21 8.10 50.67 25.43
CA MET A 21 9.51 50.39 25.11
C MET A 21 9.96 49.12 25.85
N GLY A 22 10.64 48.20 25.14
CA GLY A 22 10.98 46.87 25.66
C GLY A 22 9.91 45.78 25.48
N THR A 23 8.83 46.04 24.72
CA THR A 23 7.88 44.98 24.34
C THR A 23 8.38 44.30 23.06
N PRO A 24 8.39 42.96 22.98
CA PRO A 24 8.81 42.26 21.78
C PRO A 24 7.87 42.60 20.62
N LEU A 25 8.44 43.16 19.54
CA LEU A 25 7.74 43.53 18.33
C LEU A 25 7.93 42.41 17.29
N ARG A 26 6.86 41.67 16.99
CA ARG A 26 6.92 40.53 16.06
C ARG A 26 6.76 41.04 14.64
N VAL A 27 7.85 41.01 13.88
CA VAL A 27 7.91 41.52 12.50
C VAL A 27 8.08 40.37 11.52
N LEU A 28 7.17 40.29 10.55
CA LEU A 28 7.28 39.34 9.45
C LEU A 28 7.89 40.05 8.24
N LEU A 29 9.12 39.67 7.88
CA LEU A 29 9.82 40.25 6.75
C LEU A 29 9.65 39.38 5.49
N VAL A 30 9.07 39.95 4.45
CA VAL A 30 8.87 39.30 3.15
C VAL A 30 9.98 39.75 2.19
N GLY A 31 10.88 38.85 1.79
CA GLY A 31 11.95 39.18 0.84
C GLY A 31 13.19 38.27 0.94
N ASP A 32 14.05 38.33 -0.07
CA ASP A 32 15.23 37.45 -0.18
C ASP A 32 16.51 38.05 0.42
N SER A 33 16.60 39.38 0.58
CA SER A 33 17.78 40.07 1.11
C SER A 33 18.00 39.76 2.60
N ALA A 34 19.09 39.06 2.90
CA ALA A 34 19.54 38.86 4.28
C ALA A 34 20.02 40.18 4.91
N LYS A 35 20.60 41.05 4.08
CA LYS A 35 21.11 42.36 4.48
C LYS A 35 19.98 43.28 4.95
N ASP A 36 18.85 43.27 4.27
CA ASP A 36 17.68 44.08 4.61
C ASP A 36 17.05 43.59 5.91
N ALA A 37 17.01 42.27 6.13
CA ALA A 37 16.54 41.70 7.40
C ALA A 37 17.40 42.16 8.59
N THR A 38 18.72 42.10 8.44
CA THR A 38 19.65 42.56 9.46
C THR A 38 19.51 44.07 9.70
N LEU A 39 19.34 44.86 8.64
CA LEU A 39 19.19 46.31 8.74
C LEU A 39 17.86 46.70 9.41
N VAL A 40 16.75 46.05 9.06
CA VAL A 40 15.44 46.28 9.71
C VAL A 40 15.49 45.94 11.20
N SER A 41 16.11 44.82 11.58
CA SER A 41 16.33 44.48 13.00
C SER A 41 17.16 45.54 13.72
N GLN A 42 18.30 45.94 13.15
CA GLN A 42 19.21 46.90 13.78
C GLN A 42 18.57 48.29 13.98
N GLU A 43 17.81 48.77 13.00
CA GLU A 43 17.18 50.08 13.11
C GLU A 43 15.98 50.07 14.06
N LEU A 44 15.25 48.95 14.17
CA LEU A 44 14.22 48.77 15.18
C LEU A 44 14.78 48.72 16.60
N GLU A 45 15.92 48.04 16.81
CA GLU A 45 16.64 48.03 18.09
C GLU A 45 17.14 49.43 18.47
N ARG A 46 17.68 50.19 17.51
CA ARG A 46 18.11 51.59 17.72
C ARG A 46 16.96 52.49 18.14
N ASP A 47 15.77 52.25 17.60
CA ASP A 47 14.55 52.94 17.97
C ASP A 47 13.93 52.42 19.28
N GLY A 48 14.55 51.46 19.96
CA GLY A 48 14.15 50.98 21.29
C GLY A 48 13.02 49.96 21.28
N PHE A 49 12.79 49.29 20.14
CA PHE A 49 11.96 48.08 20.06
C PHE A 49 12.81 46.83 20.32
N GLU A 50 12.18 45.72 20.72
CA GLU A 50 12.81 44.39 20.76
C GLU A 50 12.29 43.56 19.58
N PRO A 51 12.88 43.66 18.37
CA PRO A 51 12.29 43.07 17.19
C PRO A 51 12.51 41.55 17.11
N ILE A 52 11.43 40.80 17.03
CA ILE A 52 11.45 39.37 16.67
C ILE A 52 11.15 39.27 15.18
N VAL A 53 12.21 39.25 14.36
CA VAL A 53 12.09 39.26 12.90
C VAL A 53 12.11 37.83 12.34
N LYS A 54 11.05 37.45 11.63
CA LYS A 54 11.00 36.19 10.88
C LYS A 54 10.97 36.50 9.40
N ARG A 55 11.92 35.95 8.64
CA ARG A 55 11.97 36.14 7.19
C ARG A 55 11.22 35.05 6.46
N VAL A 56 10.42 35.44 5.47
CA VAL A 56 9.68 34.57 4.56
C VAL A 56 9.92 35.02 3.13
N ARG A 57 9.96 34.05 2.20
CA ARG A 57 10.45 34.28 0.83
C ARG A 57 9.46 33.89 -0.25
N THR A 58 8.46 33.10 0.10
CA THR A 58 7.46 32.57 -0.85
C THR A 58 6.06 32.76 -0.28
N ARG A 59 5.06 32.85 -1.16
CA ARG A 59 3.64 32.89 -0.78
C ARG A 59 3.25 31.80 0.21
N ARG A 60 3.72 30.57 -0.01
CA ARG A 60 3.46 29.44 0.90
C ARG A 60 4.05 29.65 2.29
N SER A 61 5.29 30.13 2.38
CA SER A 61 5.92 30.45 3.67
C SER A 61 5.26 31.64 4.38
N PHE A 62 4.81 32.65 3.64
CA PHE A 62 4.11 33.83 4.19
C PHE A 62 2.75 33.45 4.77
N SER A 63 1.90 32.76 3.98
CA SER A 63 0.60 32.28 4.45
C SER A 63 0.72 31.30 5.63
N SER A 64 1.78 30.51 5.67
CA SER A 64 2.07 29.60 6.80
C SER A 64 2.48 30.37 8.07
N ALA A 65 3.29 31.41 7.95
CA ALA A 65 3.71 32.23 9.08
C ALA A 65 2.52 32.99 9.70
N LEU A 66 1.62 33.54 8.87
CA LEU A 66 0.41 34.24 9.33
C LEU A 66 -0.60 33.33 10.06
N GLY A 67 -0.52 32.00 9.88
CA GLY A 67 -1.44 31.05 10.51
C GLY A 67 -0.94 30.47 11.83
N ARG A 68 0.37 30.55 12.12
CA ARG A 68 0.99 29.95 13.31
C ARG A 68 1.32 30.96 14.41
N ASP A 69 1.56 32.21 14.03
CA ASP A 69 2.14 33.24 14.88
C ASP A 69 1.29 34.52 14.77
N SER A 70 1.13 35.26 15.86
CA SER A 70 0.60 36.63 15.84
C SER A 70 1.70 37.59 15.39
N TRP A 71 1.38 38.51 14.48
CA TRP A 71 2.30 39.48 13.91
C TRP A 71 1.80 40.88 14.18
N ASP A 72 2.72 41.76 14.57
CA ASP A 72 2.41 43.15 14.90
C ASP A 72 2.62 44.04 13.69
N LEU A 73 3.52 43.64 12.80
CA LEU A 73 3.90 44.36 11.61
C LEU A 73 4.39 43.40 10.52
N ILE A 74 4.09 43.72 9.27
CA ILE A 74 4.66 43.06 8.10
C ILE A 74 5.49 44.07 7.32
N VAL A 75 6.72 43.69 6.96
CA VAL A 75 7.61 44.51 6.13
C VAL A 75 7.93 43.73 4.87
N ALA A 76 7.64 44.28 3.69
CA ALA A 76 7.74 43.55 2.44
C ALA A 76 8.64 44.25 1.43
N ASP A 77 9.67 43.56 0.96
CA ASP A 77 10.55 44.00 -0.12
C ASP A 77 9.83 43.89 -1.47
N ALA A 78 9.56 45.04 -2.09
CA ALA A 78 8.85 45.15 -3.35
C ALA A 78 9.68 44.65 -4.55
N SER A 79 11.01 44.53 -4.40
CA SER A 79 11.89 43.94 -5.41
C SER A 79 11.95 42.40 -5.34
N ALA A 80 11.27 41.79 -4.37
CA ALA A 80 11.29 40.34 -4.17
C ALA A 80 10.61 39.59 -5.33
N GLN A 81 11.40 38.83 -6.09
CA GLN A 81 10.92 38.09 -7.27
C GLN A 81 9.92 36.97 -6.97
N ARG A 82 9.85 36.52 -5.70
CA ARG A 82 9.09 35.32 -5.30
C ARG A 82 7.78 35.60 -4.57
N LEU A 83 7.55 36.82 -4.10
CA LEU A 83 6.27 37.25 -3.50
C LEU A 83 6.16 38.78 -3.57
N ALA A 84 5.29 39.28 -4.45
CA ALA A 84 5.04 40.70 -4.59
C ALA A 84 4.12 41.25 -3.47
N VAL A 85 4.26 42.55 -3.18
CA VAL A 85 3.52 43.24 -2.11
C VAL A 85 1.99 43.17 -2.26
N PRO A 86 1.40 43.40 -3.45
CA PRO A 86 -0.05 43.29 -3.63
C PRO A 86 -0.58 41.88 -3.34
N GLU A 87 0.20 40.84 -3.68
CA GLU A 87 -0.18 39.47 -3.35
C GLU A 87 -0.15 39.19 -1.84
N ALA A 88 0.81 39.78 -1.11
CA ALA A 88 0.86 39.68 0.34
C ALA A 88 -0.33 40.38 1.01
N LEU A 89 -0.72 41.57 0.54
CA LEU A 89 -1.90 42.30 1.02
C LEU A 89 -3.21 41.56 0.73
N ALA A 90 -3.35 40.96 -0.47
CA ALA A 90 -4.50 40.14 -0.81
C ALA A 90 -4.68 38.96 0.16
N VAL A 91 -3.57 38.35 0.61
CA VAL A 91 -3.61 37.27 1.62
C VAL A 91 -4.07 37.78 3.00
N LEU A 92 -3.71 39.01 3.38
CA LEU A 92 -4.14 39.61 4.66
C LEU A 92 -5.62 39.98 4.65
N HIS A 93 -6.08 40.65 3.60
CA HIS A 93 -7.49 41.00 3.41
C HIS A 93 -8.38 39.76 3.36
N GLY A 94 -7.96 38.73 2.63
CA GLY A 94 -8.67 37.44 2.58
C GLY A 94 -8.78 36.72 3.93
N ARG A 95 -7.98 37.11 4.92
CA ARG A 95 -8.02 36.58 6.29
C ARG A 95 -8.58 37.55 7.32
N THR A 96 -9.06 38.72 6.89
CA THR A 96 -9.56 39.80 7.78
C THR A 96 -8.58 40.16 8.90
N LEU A 97 -7.27 40.04 8.64
CA LEU A 97 -6.23 40.38 9.62
C LEU A 97 -5.89 41.86 9.53
N ASP A 98 -6.13 42.58 10.62
CA ASP A 98 -5.81 44.02 10.75
C ASP A 98 -4.37 44.21 11.24
N VAL A 99 -3.41 43.72 10.45
CA VAL A 99 -1.96 43.83 10.70
C VAL A 99 -1.37 44.81 9.69
N PRO A 100 -0.69 45.90 10.13
CA PRO A 100 -0.15 46.88 9.21
C PRO A 100 0.99 46.30 8.36
N LEU A 101 1.02 46.66 7.07
CA LEU A 101 2.07 46.27 6.13
C LEU A 101 2.80 47.50 5.58
N ILE A 102 4.14 47.47 5.59
CA ILE A 102 5.00 48.51 5.04
C ILE A 102 5.83 47.91 3.89
N ALA A 103 5.87 48.56 2.73
CA ALA A 103 6.67 48.10 1.60
C ALA A 103 8.04 48.79 1.50
N ILE A 104 9.08 48.06 1.08
CA ILE A 104 10.42 48.58 0.79
C ILE A 104 10.65 48.57 -0.72
N CYS A 105 10.93 49.71 -1.35
CA CYS A 105 11.11 49.83 -2.80
C CYS A 105 12.51 50.37 -3.15
N GLU A 106 13.07 50.02 -4.31
CA GLU A 106 14.40 50.55 -4.70
C GLU A 106 14.35 52.03 -5.13
N LYS A 107 13.27 52.42 -5.82
CA LYS A 107 13.01 53.79 -6.26
C LYS A 107 11.54 54.13 -6.06
N ALA A 108 11.22 55.42 -6.08
CA ALA A 108 9.85 55.89 -6.10
C ALA A 108 9.30 55.75 -7.53
N ASP A 109 8.86 54.55 -7.87
CA ASP A 109 8.34 54.19 -9.19
C ASP A 109 6.93 53.60 -9.08
N GLU A 110 6.41 53.07 -10.20
CA GLU A 110 5.07 52.47 -10.26
C GLU A 110 4.87 51.34 -9.24
N VAL A 111 5.93 50.66 -8.82
CA VAL A 111 5.85 49.57 -7.82
C VAL A 111 5.54 50.13 -6.43
N ALA A 112 6.10 51.29 -6.09
CA ALA A 112 5.79 51.99 -4.84
C ALA A 112 4.34 52.50 -4.80
N ALA A 113 3.83 53.03 -5.92
CA ALA A 113 2.44 53.48 -6.02
C ALA A 113 1.46 52.30 -5.91
N ALA A 114 1.73 51.20 -6.61
CA ALA A 114 0.91 50.00 -6.57
C ALA A 114 0.83 49.38 -5.16
N ALA A 115 1.89 49.49 -4.35
CA ALA A 115 1.87 49.02 -2.96
C ALA A 115 0.90 49.83 -2.08
N ILE A 116 0.89 51.16 -2.19
CA ILE A 116 -0.06 52.03 -1.46
C ILE A 116 -1.49 51.78 -1.92
N GLU A 117 -1.74 51.73 -3.24
CA GLU A 117 -3.08 51.46 -3.79
C GLU A 117 -3.62 50.10 -3.35
N ALA A 118 -2.75 49.08 -3.26
CA ALA A 118 -3.12 47.77 -2.77
C ALA A 118 -3.42 47.73 -1.26
N GLY A 119 -3.14 48.82 -0.53
CA GLY A 119 -3.47 48.98 0.89
C GLY A 119 -2.28 48.87 1.84
N ALA A 120 -1.03 48.97 1.38
CA ALA A 120 0.11 49.13 2.28
C ALA A 120 -0.04 50.41 3.11
N GLN A 121 0.25 50.33 4.40
CA GLN A 121 0.13 51.47 5.32
C GLN A 121 1.18 52.55 5.05
N ASP A 122 2.35 52.15 4.56
CA ASP A 122 3.43 53.07 4.20
C ASP A 122 4.39 52.40 3.20
N VAL A 123 5.18 53.21 2.49
CA VAL A 123 6.21 52.74 1.55
C VAL A 123 7.51 53.50 1.76
N ILE A 124 8.62 52.77 1.83
CA ILE A 124 9.95 53.32 2.13
C ILE A 124 10.93 52.94 1.03
N LEU A 125 11.74 53.91 0.58
CA LEU A 125 12.82 53.63 -0.35
C LEU A 125 13.99 52.95 0.35
N ARG A 126 14.65 51.99 -0.31
CA ARG A 126 15.73 51.17 0.26
C ARG A 126 16.92 52.00 0.75
N GLU A 127 17.21 53.13 0.10
CA GLU A 127 18.20 54.12 0.56
C GLU A 127 17.83 54.81 1.89
N ASN A 128 16.54 54.86 2.20
CA ASN A 128 15.97 55.44 3.41
C ASN A 128 15.58 54.39 4.46
N LEU A 129 15.96 53.12 4.27
CA LEU A 129 15.72 52.04 5.22
C LEU A 129 16.28 52.31 6.64
N PRO A 130 17.40 53.04 6.81
CA PRO A 130 17.87 53.49 8.13
C PRO A 130 16.86 54.34 8.93
N ARG A 131 15.75 54.79 8.32
CA ARG A 131 14.70 55.60 8.98
C ARG A 131 13.36 54.87 9.12
N ILE A 132 13.32 53.55 8.95
CA ILE A 132 12.08 52.75 8.94
C ILE A 132 11.27 52.82 10.25
N GLY A 133 11.92 53.08 11.39
CA GLY A 133 11.26 53.10 12.70
C GLY A 133 10.14 54.14 12.83
N LEU A 134 10.24 55.30 12.15
CA LEU A 134 9.18 56.31 12.19
C LEU A 134 7.91 55.87 11.45
N ALA A 135 8.06 55.22 10.30
CA ALA A 135 6.94 54.69 9.52
C ALA A 135 6.20 53.58 10.30
N ILE A 136 6.97 52.71 10.96
CA ILE A 136 6.43 51.65 11.82
C ILE A 136 5.59 52.23 12.97
N ARG A 137 6.09 53.26 13.66
CA ARG A 137 5.34 53.91 14.75
C ARG A 137 4.01 54.50 14.28
N ARG A 138 4.00 55.16 13.13
CA ARG A 138 2.77 55.73 12.57
C ARG A 138 1.77 54.64 12.22
N ALA A 139 2.22 53.58 11.55
CA ALA A 139 1.37 52.46 11.15
C ALA A 139 0.72 51.77 12.36
N LEU A 140 1.49 51.50 13.43
CA LEU A 140 0.98 50.89 14.67
C LEU A 140 -0.02 51.80 15.41
N HIS A 141 0.24 53.11 15.49
CA HIS A 141 -0.66 54.04 16.17
C HIS A 141 -2.02 54.14 15.48
N GLN A 142 -2.04 54.29 14.15
CA GLN A 142 -3.29 54.34 13.38
C GLN A 142 -4.11 53.05 13.46
N ALA A 143 -3.47 51.90 13.63
CA ALA A 143 -4.15 50.63 13.87
C ALA A 143 -4.81 50.59 15.27
N SER A 144 -4.15 51.16 16.28
CA SER A 144 -4.67 51.18 17.66
C SER A 144 -5.91 52.06 17.85
N GLU A 145 -5.96 53.26 17.25
CA GLU A 145 -7.09 54.18 17.35
C GLU A 145 -8.35 53.61 16.69
N ARG A 146 -8.18 52.96 15.52
CA ARG A 146 -9.27 52.26 14.82
C ARG A 146 -9.86 51.14 15.67
N ARG A 147 -9.03 50.43 16.45
CA ARG A 147 -9.49 49.37 17.35
C ARG A 147 -10.29 49.91 18.54
N ALA A 148 -9.90 51.05 19.12
CA ALA A 148 -10.57 51.64 20.29
C ALA A 148 -11.96 52.25 19.96
N LEU A 149 -12.08 52.97 18.83
CA LEU A 149 -13.35 53.56 18.41
C LEU A 149 -14.44 52.48 18.21
N ARG A 150 -14.06 51.34 17.61
CA ARG A 150 -14.97 50.19 17.42
C ARG A 150 -15.50 49.64 18.74
N GLN A 151 -14.72 49.65 19.81
CA GLN A 151 -15.16 49.14 21.12
C GLN A 151 -16.17 50.06 21.83
N ALA A 152 -15.98 51.39 21.78
CA ALA A 152 -16.90 52.33 22.41
C ALA A 152 -18.28 52.36 21.73
N GLN A 153 -18.31 52.27 20.40
CA GLN A 153 -19.55 52.18 19.63
C GLN A 153 -20.35 50.90 19.98
N ALA A 154 -19.66 49.79 20.21
CA ALA A 154 -20.30 48.54 20.62
C ALA A 154 -20.97 48.65 22.02
N ALA A 155 -20.33 49.33 22.97
CA ALA A 155 -20.87 49.47 24.33
C ALA A 155 -22.14 50.34 24.41
N LEU A 156 -22.20 51.43 23.65
CA LEU A 156 -23.40 52.28 23.61
C LEU A 156 -24.59 51.58 22.93
N ALA A 157 -24.32 50.82 21.86
CA ALA A 157 -25.33 50.02 21.19
C ALA A 157 -25.96 48.97 22.13
N GLU A 158 -25.14 48.39 23.02
CA GLU A 158 -25.62 47.38 23.97
C GLU A 158 -26.57 47.94 25.03
N SER A 159 -26.29 49.13 25.58
CA SER A 159 -27.16 49.74 26.60
C SER A 159 -28.52 50.18 26.03
N LEU A 160 -28.55 50.71 24.80
CA LEU A 160 -29.80 51.04 24.12
C LEU A 160 -30.62 49.78 23.81
N ARG A 161 -29.96 48.73 23.32
CA ARG A 161 -30.58 47.43 23.07
C ARG A 161 -31.18 46.83 24.35
N GLN A 162 -30.50 46.97 25.50
CA GLN A 162 -30.99 46.45 26.77
C GLN A 162 -32.32 47.09 27.21
N LYS A 163 -32.48 48.41 27.02
CA LYS A 163 -33.74 49.11 27.37
C LYS A 163 -34.89 48.68 26.45
N GLU A 164 -34.63 48.55 25.16
CA GLU A 164 -35.63 48.06 24.19
C GLU A 164 -36.06 46.64 24.53
N MET A 165 -35.12 45.75 24.85
CA MET A 165 -35.43 44.37 25.25
C MET A 165 -36.35 44.29 26.47
N VAL A 166 -36.22 45.20 27.45
CA VAL A 166 -37.10 45.19 28.63
C VAL A 166 -38.53 45.58 28.24
N LEU A 167 -38.72 46.65 27.47
CA LEU A 167 -40.06 47.09 27.10
C LEU A 167 -40.74 46.17 26.06
N ASP A 168 -39.95 45.55 25.19
CA ASP A 168 -40.41 44.56 24.19
C ASP A 168 -40.64 43.16 24.80
N SER A 169 -40.24 42.93 26.05
CA SER A 169 -40.56 41.70 26.80
C SER A 169 -41.86 41.79 27.59
N ILE A 170 -42.47 42.97 27.69
CA ILE A 170 -43.80 43.13 28.30
C ILE A 170 -44.85 42.47 27.38
N GLN A 171 -45.59 41.51 27.92
CA GLN A 171 -46.61 40.74 27.18
C GLN A 171 -47.89 41.53 26.87
N GLY A 172 -48.05 42.72 27.45
CA GLY A 172 -49.08 43.68 27.07
C GLY A 172 -48.60 44.62 25.96
N LEU A 173 -49.56 45.12 25.19
CA LEU A 173 -49.34 46.24 24.27
C LEU A 173 -48.98 47.48 25.09
N VAL A 174 -47.87 48.16 24.78
CA VAL A 174 -47.48 49.41 25.45
C VAL A 174 -47.15 50.47 24.42
N VAL A 175 -47.86 51.59 24.47
CA VAL A 175 -47.53 52.78 23.67
C VAL A 175 -47.43 54.03 24.52
N GLN A 176 -46.51 54.90 24.16
CA GLN A 176 -46.40 56.24 24.70
C GLN A 176 -47.00 57.23 23.70
N VAL A 177 -47.87 58.11 24.18
CA VAL A 177 -48.48 59.18 23.40
C VAL A 177 -48.14 60.56 23.94
N ASP A 178 -48.12 61.55 23.06
CA ASP A 178 -48.00 62.98 23.40
C ASP A 178 -49.38 63.60 23.76
N PRO A 179 -49.44 64.88 24.21
CA PRO A 179 -50.68 65.56 24.57
C PRO A 179 -51.67 65.71 23.41
N GLU A 180 -51.17 65.70 22.17
CA GLU A 180 -51.95 65.72 20.94
C GLU A 180 -52.43 64.32 20.50
N LEU A 181 -52.20 63.29 21.31
CA LEU A 181 -52.57 61.87 21.09
C LEU A 181 -51.80 61.19 19.95
N ARG A 182 -50.60 61.67 19.61
CA ARG A 182 -49.70 61.01 18.66
C ARG A 182 -48.81 60.02 19.38
N ILE A 183 -48.64 58.83 18.80
CA ILE A 183 -47.76 57.81 19.36
C ILE A 183 -46.32 58.27 19.17
N VAL A 184 -45.57 58.45 20.25
CA VAL A 184 -44.15 58.84 20.21
C VAL A 184 -43.22 57.63 20.40
N TRP A 185 -43.74 56.54 20.96
CA TRP A 185 -43.01 55.29 21.12
C TRP A 185 -43.98 54.11 21.26
N ALA A 186 -43.60 52.94 20.74
CA ALA A 186 -44.43 51.73 20.77
C ALA A 186 -43.57 50.48 21.00
N ASN A 187 -43.99 49.60 21.91
CA ASN A 187 -43.31 48.32 22.09
C ASN A 187 -43.58 47.37 20.92
N ARG A 188 -42.83 46.28 20.86
CA ARG A 188 -42.94 45.27 19.81
C ARG A 188 -44.36 44.75 19.66
N ILE A 189 -45.04 44.43 20.78
CA ILE A 189 -46.42 43.92 20.76
C ILE A 189 -47.37 44.93 20.10
N ALA A 190 -47.23 46.24 20.37
CA ALA A 190 -48.03 47.26 19.72
C ALA A 190 -47.83 47.31 18.19
N CYS A 191 -46.60 47.13 17.73
CA CYS A 191 -46.28 47.10 16.30
C CYS A 191 -46.81 45.82 15.64
N GLU A 192 -46.67 44.67 16.29
CA GLU A 192 -47.18 43.38 15.83
C GLU A 192 -48.70 43.39 15.69
N VAL A 193 -49.42 43.93 16.69
CA VAL A 193 -50.89 44.03 16.65
C VAL A 193 -51.37 44.95 15.53
N LEU A 194 -50.64 46.03 15.23
CA LEU A 194 -50.97 46.91 14.10
C LEU A 194 -50.52 46.35 12.75
N GLY A 195 -49.63 45.36 12.74
CA GLY A 195 -48.97 44.88 11.52
C GLY A 195 -48.11 45.95 10.84
N LEU A 196 -47.69 46.98 11.57
CA LEU A 196 -46.93 48.11 11.04
C LEU A 196 -45.55 48.19 11.70
N PRO A 197 -44.50 48.53 10.96
CA PRO A 197 -43.19 48.77 11.55
C PRO A 197 -43.23 50.01 12.45
N ARG A 198 -42.38 50.03 13.47
CA ARG A 198 -42.39 51.06 14.53
C ARG A 198 -42.25 52.48 13.93
N GLU A 199 -41.50 52.63 12.85
CA GLU A 199 -41.29 53.90 12.14
C GLU A 199 -42.57 54.46 11.52
N GLU A 200 -43.51 53.60 11.13
CA GLU A 200 -44.82 53.99 10.57
C GLU A 200 -45.88 54.23 11.64
N VAL A 201 -45.66 53.68 12.85
CA VAL A 201 -46.53 53.88 14.02
C VAL A 201 -46.22 55.22 14.69
N ILE A 202 -44.94 55.59 14.81
CA ILE A 202 -44.50 56.82 15.47
C ILE A 202 -44.95 58.06 14.68
N GLY A 203 -45.52 59.04 15.37
CA GLY A 203 -45.99 60.32 14.85
C GLY A 203 -47.45 60.33 14.38
N ARG A 204 -48.10 59.17 14.27
CA ARG A 204 -49.51 59.04 13.91
C ARG A 204 -50.41 59.11 15.15
N HIS A 205 -51.65 59.57 14.98
CA HIS A 205 -52.59 59.59 16.10
C HIS A 205 -53.06 58.18 16.47
N CYS A 206 -53.13 57.89 17.76
CA CYS A 206 -53.46 56.55 18.24
C CYS A 206 -54.86 56.08 17.78
N TYR A 207 -55.85 56.98 17.70
CA TYR A 207 -57.21 56.64 17.27
C TYR A 207 -57.31 56.32 15.76
N GLU A 208 -56.42 56.86 14.93
CA GLU A 208 -56.34 56.50 13.51
C GLU A 208 -55.83 55.08 13.33
N LEU A 209 -54.86 54.67 14.15
CA LEU A 209 -54.24 53.35 14.05
C LEU A 209 -55.09 52.26 14.69
N TRP A 210 -55.55 52.46 15.93
CA TRP A 210 -56.30 51.44 16.67
C TRP A 210 -57.74 51.29 16.18
N LYS A 211 -58.37 52.40 15.77
CA LYS A 211 -59.81 52.47 15.50
C LYS A 211 -60.16 52.90 14.08
N GLN A 212 -59.18 53.34 13.30
CA GLN A 212 -59.41 53.92 11.96
C GLN A 212 -60.40 55.11 12.01
N TYR A 213 -60.38 55.85 13.12
CA TYR A 213 -61.20 57.05 13.28
C TYR A 213 -60.46 58.29 12.80
N ASP A 214 -61.22 59.30 12.39
CA ASP A 214 -60.73 60.63 11.99
C ASP A 214 -60.68 61.62 13.17
N LYS A 215 -61.19 61.22 14.34
CA LYS A 215 -61.20 62.00 15.58
C LYS A 215 -61.01 61.11 16.81
N PRO A 216 -60.61 61.67 17.97
CA PRO A 216 -60.40 60.91 19.20
C PRO A 216 -61.61 60.08 19.64
N CYS A 217 -61.37 58.88 20.15
CA CYS A 217 -62.40 57.93 20.57
C CYS A 217 -63.33 58.50 21.66
N GLU A 218 -64.60 58.12 21.64
CA GLU A 218 -65.56 58.52 22.67
C GLU A 218 -65.29 57.76 23.98
N GLY A 219 -65.13 58.49 25.09
CA GLY A 219 -64.70 57.93 26.38
C GLY A 219 -63.29 57.31 26.34
N CYS A 220 -62.35 57.96 25.65
CA CYS A 220 -60.97 57.48 25.50
C CYS A 220 -60.19 57.53 26.83
N PRO A 221 -59.71 56.39 27.36
CA PRO A 221 -58.95 56.35 28.62
C PRO A 221 -57.67 57.21 28.56
N VAL A 222 -57.02 57.29 27.41
CA VAL A 222 -55.78 58.07 27.22
C VAL A 222 -56.04 59.58 27.30
N ARG A 223 -57.08 60.06 26.62
CA ARG A 223 -57.49 61.46 26.70
C ARG A 223 -57.94 61.83 28.11
N ASP A 224 -58.69 60.94 28.74
CA ASP A 224 -59.19 61.16 30.10
C ASP A 224 -58.01 61.18 31.10
N ALA A 225 -56.99 60.34 30.93
CA ALA A 225 -55.74 60.38 31.72
C ALA A 225 -54.95 61.68 31.53
N LEU A 226 -54.82 62.18 30.29
CA LEU A 226 -54.14 63.44 29.99
C LEU A 226 -54.84 64.65 30.60
N SER A 227 -56.18 64.67 30.57
CA SER A 227 -56.99 65.78 31.08
C SER A 227 -57.15 65.79 32.60
N THR A 228 -57.28 64.62 33.22
CA THR A 228 -57.46 64.49 34.68
C THR A 228 -56.12 64.46 35.42
N GLY A 229 -55.04 64.05 34.74
CA GLY A 229 -53.73 63.85 35.36
C GLY A 229 -53.66 62.63 36.28
N GLU A 230 -54.65 61.74 36.22
CA GLU A 230 -54.78 60.51 37.02
C GLU A 230 -54.91 59.26 36.12
N PRO A 231 -54.44 58.07 36.57
CA PRO A 231 -54.62 56.81 35.86
C PRO A 231 -56.10 56.45 35.66
N GLN A 232 -56.42 55.88 34.50
CA GLN A 232 -57.80 55.46 34.19
C GLN A 232 -58.01 53.95 34.43
N PRO A 233 -59.19 53.54 34.93
CA PRO A 233 -59.50 52.15 35.21
C PRO A 233 -59.63 51.31 33.94
N ASP A 234 -59.60 49.99 34.11
CA ASP A 234 -59.74 49.01 33.04
C ASP A 234 -60.98 49.24 32.18
N LYS A 235 -60.76 49.41 30.89
CA LYS A 235 -61.83 49.47 29.90
C LYS A 235 -61.64 48.39 28.87
N LEU A 236 -62.69 47.60 28.64
CA LEU A 236 -62.70 46.63 27.56
C LEU A 236 -62.77 47.37 26.22
N ASP A 237 -61.83 47.04 25.35
CA ASP A 237 -61.70 47.60 24.01
C ASP A 237 -61.37 46.50 23.01
N TRP A 238 -61.83 46.66 21.78
CA TRP A 238 -61.65 45.65 20.72
C TRP A 238 -60.78 46.21 19.61
N VAL A 239 -59.76 45.46 19.20
CA VAL A 239 -58.93 45.78 18.03
C VAL A 239 -59.00 44.58 17.11
N GLY A 240 -59.70 44.72 15.98
CA GLY A 240 -60.13 43.57 15.19
C GLY A 240 -61.04 42.64 16.01
N ASP A 241 -60.74 41.34 15.98
CA ASP A 241 -61.49 40.28 16.66
C ASP A 241 -60.94 39.96 18.07
N THR A 242 -59.90 40.66 18.53
CA THR A 242 -59.25 40.40 19.81
C THR A 242 -59.78 41.35 20.90
N ALA A 243 -60.12 40.78 22.06
CA ALA A 243 -60.58 41.50 23.24
C ALA A 243 -59.40 41.99 24.08
N TRP A 244 -59.33 43.29 24.35
CA TRP A 244 -58.25 43.92 25.10
C TRP A 244 -58.78 44.68 26.31
N LEU A 245 -58.10 44.55 27.45
CA LEU A 245 -58.31 45.40 28.62
C LEU A 245 -57.31 46.56 28.56
N VAL A 246 -57.80 47.79 28.47
CA VAL A 246 -56.99 49.00 28.25
C VAL A 246 -56.89 49.83 29.53
N ARG A 247 -55.66 50.22 29.89
CA ARG A 247 -55.35 51.21 30.95
C ARG A 247 -54.48 52.32 30.40
N ALA A 248 -54.64 53.54 30.93
CA ALA A 248 -53.82 54.69 30.57
C ALA A 248 -53.28 55.41 31.81
N TYR A 249 -52.01 55.83 31.75
CA TYR A 249 -51.26 56.48 32.83
C TYR A 249 -50.62 57.80 32.33
N PRO A 250 -50.77 58.93 33.03
CA PRO A 250 -50.17 60.19 32.60
C PRO A 250 -48.64 60.22 32.85
N LEU A 251 -47.89 60.75 31.89
CA LEU A 251 -46.45 61.02 32.00
C LEU A 251 -46.21 62.49 32.35
N ARG A 252 -45.30 62.72 33.29
CA ARG A 252 -44.93 64.05 33.76
C ARG A 252 -43.48 64.36 33.47
N ASP A 253 -43.19 65.62 33.16
CA ASP A 253 -41.82 66.10 33.11
C ASP A 253 -41.26 66.33 34.52
N LYS A 254 -39.99 66.76 34.57
CA LYS A 254 -39.27 67.06 35.82
C LYS A 254 -39.91 68.18 36.65
N ASP A 255 -40.74 69.02 36.03
CA ASP A 255 -41.40 70.17 36.65
C ASP A 255 -42.87 69.84 37.02
N GLY A 256 -43.31 68.60 36.81
CA GLY A 256 -44.59 68.03 37.23
C GLY A 256 -45.74 68.22 36.23
N ALA A 257 -45.49 68.87 35.09
CA ALA A 257 -46.47 69.08 34.04
C ALA A 257 -46.72 67.77 33.27
N VAL A 258 -47.98 67.50 32.90
CA VAL A 258 -48.32 66.32 32.09
C VAL A 258 -47.86 66.57 30.65
N VAL A 259 -46.95 65.74 30.15
CA VAL A 259 -46.32 65.86 28.83
C VAL A 259 -46.66 64.69 27.90
N GLY A 260 -47.53 63.79 28.32
CA GLY A 260 -47.96 62.63 27.54
C GLY A 260 -48.65 61.59 28.41
N ALA A 261 -48.91 60.41 27.86
CA ALA A 261 -49.46 59.27 28.58
C ALA A 261 -48.90 57.94 28.06
N VAL A 262 -48.85 56.93 28.92
CA VAL A 262 -48.57 55.53 28.54
C VAL A 262 -49.89 54.76 28.56
N GLU A 263 -50.20 54.11 27.45
CA GLU A 263 -51.32 53.19 27.32
C GLU A 263 -50.80 51.76 27.37
N ILE A 264 -51.44 50.93 28.19
CA ILE A 264 -51.14 49.50 28.32
C ILE A 264 -52.41 48.70 28.00
N ARG A 265 -52.31 47.67 27.15
CA ARG A 265 -53.41 46.74 26.87
C ARG A 265 -53.02 45.28 27.14
N VAL A 266 -53.92 44.51 27.74
CA VAL A 266 -53.74 43.08 28.04
C VAL A 266 -54.89 42.26 27.45
N GLU A 267 -54.58 41.15 26.80
CA GLU A 267 -55.56 40.24 26.16
C GLU A 267 -56.30 39.35 27.19
N THR A 268 -57.56 38.93 26.92
CA THR A 268 -58.40 38.20 27.91
C THR A 268 -59.02 36.88 27.41
N THR A 269 -58.47 36.25 26.36
CA THR A 269 -59.11 35.17 25.57
C THR A 269 -59.09 33.75 26.19
N GLU A 270 -58.36 33.50 27.30
CA GLU A 270 -57.99 32.14 27.77
C GLU A 270 -59.13 31.25 28.35
N LYS A 271 -60.27 31.79 28.79
CA LYS A 271 -61.29 30.98 29.49
C LYS A 271 -62.18 30.16 28.55
N GLU A 272 -62.60 30.73 27.42
CA GLU A 272 -63.40 30.03 26.40
C GLU A 272 -62.53 29.04 25.61
N GLN A 273 -61.25 29.37 25.45
CA GLN A 273 -60.25 28.46 24.88
C GLN A 273 -60.08 27.18 25.71
N ALA A 274 -60.39 27.13 27.00
CA ALA A 274 -60.21 25.93 27.83
C ALA A 274 -61.26 24.82 27.58
N GLU A 275 -62.52 25.18 27.30
CA GLU A 275 -63.57 24.21 26.95
C GLU A 275 -63.41 23.71 25.51
N GLU A 276 -63.06 24.61 24.59
CA GLU A 276 -62.71 24.25 23.23
C GLU A 276 -61.42 23.41 23.21
N ALA A 277 -60.44 23.73 24.07
CA ALA A 277 -59.25 22.90 24.28
C ALA A 277 -59.60 21.52 24.83
N TYR A 278 -60.56 21.37 25.75
CA TYR A 278 -60.94 20.03 26.24
C TYR A 278 -61.56 19.17 25.13
N ARG A 279 -62.48 19.74 24.33
CA ARG A 279 -63.05 19.05 23.17
C ARG A 279 -61.98 18.73 22.13
N ALA A 280 -61.13 19.70 21.82
CA ALA A 280 -59.99 19.51 20.92
C ALA A 280 -59.01 18.45 21.45
N VAL A 281 -58.76 18.39 22.76
CA VAL A 281 -57.89 17.37 23.38
C VAL A 281 -58.48 15.98 23.21
N VAL A 282 -59.80 15.80 23.35
CA VAL A 282 -60.44 14.49 23.17
C VAL A 282 -60.55 14.13 21.68
N GLU A 283 -60.98 15.06 20.83
CA GLU A 283 -61.19 14.82 19.39
C GLU A 283 -59.87 14.68 18.61
N HIS A 284 -58.84 15.45 18.97
CA HIS A 284 -57.50 15.36 18.39
C HIS A 284 -56.53 14.53 19.24
N SER A 285 -57.03 13.82 20.26
CA SER A 285 -56.21 12.83 21.00
C SER A 285 -55.73 11.77 20.03
N LEU A 286 -54.42 11.51 20.02
CA LEU A 286 -53.82 10.36 19.32
C LEU A 286 -54.18 9.02 20.01
N GLN A 287 -54.61 9.07 21.27
CA GLN A 287 -55.16 7.90 21.96
C GLN A 287 -56.64 7.76 21.63
N GLY A 288 -57.05 6.54 21.31
CA GLY A 288 -58.46 6.22 21.15
C GLY A 288 -59.16 6.29 22.50
N ILE A 289 -60.21 7.10 22.62
CA ILE A 289 -61.01 7.21 23.83
C ILE A 289 -62.39 6.66 23.53
N ILE A 290 -62.77 5.62 24.24
CA ILE A 290 -64.11 5.05 24.20
C ILE A 290 -64.76 5.08 25.59
N VAL A 291 -66.08 5.24 25.62
CA VAL A 291 -66.88 4.99 26.82
C VAL A 291 -67.81 3.83 26.53
N LEU A 292 -67.70 2.78 27.32
CA LEU A 292 -68.48 1.55 27.23
C LEU A 292 -69.56 1.58 28.33
N GLY A 293 -70.83 1.72 27.94
CA GLY A 293 -72.00 1.56 28.79
C GLY A 293 -72.59 0.15 28.71
N GLU A 294 -73.75 -0.04 29.32
CA GLU A 294 -74.47 -1.33 29.31
C GLU A 294 -74.95 -1.71 27.88
N GLU A 295 -75.35 -0.72 27.09
CA GLU A 295 -75.84 -0.90 25.72
C GLU A 295 -74.72 -0.97 24.66
N GLY A 296 -73.44 -0.96 25.07
CA GLY A 296 -72.29 -0.98 24.19
C GLY A 296 -71.44 0.30 24.25
N VAL A 297 -70.78 0.67 23.16
CA VAL A 297 -70.01 1.92 23.09
C VAL A 297 -71.00 3.09 23.02
N VAL A 298 -70.87 4.07 23.93
CA VAL A 298 -71.74 5.26 24.02
C VAL A 298 -71.00 6.57 23.68
N PHE A 299 -69.67 6.50 23.57
CA PHE A 299 -68.83 7.59 23.09
C PHE A 299 -67.57 7.00 22.47
N CYS A 300 -67.12 7.60 21.37
CA CYS A 300 -65.88 7.26 20.67
C CYS A 300 -65.29 8.54 20.09
N ASN A 301 -63.98 8.75 20.25
CA ASN A 301 -63.28 9.84 19.56
C ASN A 301 -62.74 9.37 18.18
N PRO A 302 -62.30 10.30 17.30
CA PRO A 302 -61.77 9.96 15.98
C PRO A 302 -60.64 8.92 15.98
N ALA A 303 -59.68 9.02 16.91
CA ALA A 303 -58.57 8.06 16.98
C ALA A 303 -59.03 6.64 17.34
N ALA A 304 -60.00 6.47 18.25
CA ALA A 304 -60.55 5.16 18.55
C ALA A 304 -61.31 4.58 17.35
N ALA A 305 -62.05 5.42 16.63
CA ALA A 305 -62.75 5.01 15.41
C ALA A 305 -61.77 4.54 14.33
N GLU A 306 -60.66 5.25 14.13
CA GLU A 306 -59.58 4.86 13.20
C GLU A 306 -58.89 3.54 13.62
N MET A 307 -58.56 3.39 14.91
CA MET A 307 -57.98 2.16 15.46
C MET A 307 -58.89 0.94 15.21
N LEU A 308 -60.20 1.14 15.26
CA LEU A 308 -61.23 0.13 15.03
C LEU A 308 -61.69 0.04 13.55
N ASP A 309 -61.18 0.90 12.66
CA ASP A 309 -61.57 1.04 11.24
C ASP A 309 -63.09 1.20 11.02
N HIS A 310 -63.69 2.01 11.87
CA HIS A 310 -65.09 2.41 11.79
C HIS A 310 -65.19 3.93 11.67
N SER A 311 -66.31 4.42 11.16
CA SER A 311 -66.62 5.84 11.33
C SER A 311 -66.89 6.15 12.82
N VAL A 312 -66.69 7.40 13.24
CA VAL A 312 -66.95 7.83 14.63
C VAL A 312 -68.38 7.52 15.07
N GLU A 313 -69.34 7.67 14.15
CA GLU A 313 -70.75 7.39 14.40
C GLU A 313 -71.03 5.89 14.56
N GLU A 314 -70.42 5.04 13.72
CA GLU A 314 -70.55 3.57 13.85
C GLU A 314 -69.88 3.07 15.11
N ALA A 315 -68.64 3.48 15.36
CA ALA A 315 -67.86 3.08 16.54
C ALA A 315 -68.52 3.55 17.83
N GLY A 316 -69.07 4.77 17.84
CA GLY A 316 -69.75 5.39 18.99
C GLY A 316 -71.13 4.82 19.30
N ASN A 317 -71.64 3.89 18.49
CA ASN A 317 -72.92 3.21 18.69
C ASN A 317 -72.80 1.68 18.55
N LEU A 318 -71.59 1.12 18.70
CA LEU A 318 -71.38 -0.33 18.62
C LEU A 318 -72.12 -1.04 19.75
N SER A 319 -72.97 -2.00 19.40
CA SER A 319 -73.62 -2.88 20.37
C SER A 319 -72.60 -3.75 21.12
N PRO A 320 -72.97 -4.38 22.25
CA PRO A 320 -72.06 -5.24 22.99
C PRO A 320 -71.52 -6.40 22.13
N ASP A 321 -72.34 -6.92 21.22
CA ASP A 321 -71.93 -8.00 20.31
C ASP A 321 -71.06 -7.48 19.16
N GLY A 322 -71.30 -6.24 18.69
CA GLY A 322 -70.44 -5.57 17.72
C GLY A 322 -69.04 -5.32 18.27
N TRP A 323 -68.93 -4.82 19.51
CA TRP A 323 -67.65 -4.67 20.21
C TRP A 323 -66.92 -6.01 20.37
N ARG A 324 -67.63 -7.07 20.77
CA ARG A 324 -67.05 -8.41 20.91
C ARG A 324 -66.52 -8.99 19.60
N ALA A 325 -67.21 -8.74 18.49
CA ALA A 325 -66.83 -9.25 17.18
C ALA A 325 -65.50 -8.67 16.66
N LEU A 326 -65.10 -7.49 17.16
CA LEU A 326 -63.82 -6.86 16.81
C LEU A 326 -62.64 -7.43 17.58
N LEU A 327 -62.86 -8.12 18.72
CA LEU A 327 -61.80 -8.71 19.52
C LEU A 327 -61.28 -10.00 18.88
N HIS A 328 -59.98 -10.24 18.96
CA HIS A 328 -59.40 -11.51 18.55
C HIS A 328 -59.95 -12.66 19.42
N PRO A 329 -60.28 -13.85 18.87
CA PRO A 329 -60.91 -14.95 19.60
C PRO A 329 -60.20 -15.34 20.90
N ASP A 330 -58.86 -15.38 20.89
CA ASP A 330 -58.05 -15.69 22.07
C ASP A 330 -58.13 -14.65 23.21
N ASP A 331 -58.50 -13.39 22.87
CA ASP A 331 -58.47 -12.27 23.81
C ASP A 331 -59.88 -11.89 24.31
N LEU A 332 -60.94 -12.51 23.75
CA LEU A 332 -62.35 -12.22 24.02
C LEU A 332 -62.72 -12.38 25.50
N ASP A 333 -62.42 -13.55 26.08
CA ASP A 333 -62.77 -13.86 27.47
C ASP A 333 -62.01 -12.95 28.44
N GLY A 334 -60.72 -12.70 28.16
CA GLY A 334 -59.85 -11.87 28.99
C GLY A 334 -60.31 -10.40 29.07
N VAL A 335 -60.71 -9.82 27.93
CA VAL A 335 -61.24 -8.45 27.89
C VAL A 335 -62.59 -8.36 28.59
N GLN A 336 -63.48 -9.34 28.43
CA GLN A 336 -64.80 -9.35 29.06
C GLN A 336 -64.74 -9.49 30.59
N ASP A 337 -63.92 -10.41 31.10
CA ASP A 337 -63.70 -10.58 32.54
C ASP A 337 -63.14 -9.29 33.13
N ARG A 338 -62.21 -8.63 32.42
CA ARG A 338 -61.62 -7.37 32.86
C ARG A 338 -62.63 -6.23 32.94
N LEU A 339 -63.48 -6.05 31.93
CA LEU A 339 -64.52 -5.01 31.95
C LEU A 339 -65.50 -5.23 33.10
N ARG A 340 -65.86 -6.50 33.39
CA ARG A 340 -66.69 -6.85 34.56
C ARG A 340 -66.00 -6.50 35.89
N SER A 341 -64.72 -6.85 36.04
CA SER A 341 -63.96 -6.51 37.25
C SER A 341 -63.81 -4.99 37.46
N ILE A 342 -63.63 -4.20 36.40
CA ILE A 342 -63.57 -2.73 36.48
C ILE A 342 -64.89 -2.15 36.98
N LEU A 343 -66.03 -2.61 36.43
CA LEU A 343 -67.36 -2.19 36.86
C LEU A 343 -67.65 -2.60 38.30
N ALA A 344 -67.19 -3.78 38.73
CA ALA A 344 -67.26 -4.25 40.11
C ALA A 344 -66.29 -3.51 41.06
N ARG A 345 -65.49 -2.55 40.56
CA ARG A 345 -64.44 -1.82 41.28
C ARG A 345 -63.38 -2.74 41.91
N GLU A 346 -63.17 -3.90 41.29
CA GLU A 346 -62.08 -4.80 41.64
C GLU A 346 -60.75 -4.25 41.15
N LEU A 347 -59.66 -4.63 41.83
CA LEU A 347 -58.33 -4.21 41.44
C LEU A 347 -57.89 -4.97 40.18
N VAL A 348 -58.03 -4.35 39.02
CA VAL A 348 -57.43 -4.84 37.77
C VAL A 348 -56.05 -4.21 37.57
N PRO A 349 -55.11 -4.89 36.90
CA PRO A 349 -53.88 -4.25 36.45
C PRO A 349 -54.20 -2.96 35.66
N PRO A 350 -53.33 -1.95 35.64
CA PRO A 350 -53.62 -0.70 34.95
C PRO A 350 -53.62 -0.85 33.42
N ARG A 351 -52.80 -1.77 32.90
CA ARG A 351 -52.54 -1.96 31.47
C ARG A 351 -53.04 -3.32 31.01
N HIS A 352 -53.73 -3.37 29.88
CA HIS A 352 -54.11 -4.61 29.19
C HIS A 352 -53.71 -4.51 27.73
N GLU A 353 -53.04 -5.53 27.20
CA GLU A 353 -52.77 -5.62 25.77
C GLU A 353 -53.67 -6.70 25.19
N PHE A 354 -54.38 -6.41 24.11
CA PHE A 354 -55.24 -7.34 23.40
C PHE A 354 -55.23 -7.03 21.92
N ARG A 355 -55.67 -7.99 21.11
CA ARG A 355 -55.76 -7.84 19.66
C ARG A 355 -57.18 -7.56 19.23
N VAL A 356 -57.29 -6.70 18.23
CA VAL A 356 -58.51 -6.51 17.45
C VAL A 356 -58.29 -6.97 16.01
N ILE A 357 -59.35 -7.51 15.40
CA ILE A 357 -59.37 -7.90 14.00
C ILE A 357 -60.16 -6.85 13.24
N VAL A 358 -59.44 -6.10 12.40
CA VAL A 358 -59.94 -4.90 11.76
C VAL A 358 -59.59 -4.98 10.27
N GLY A 359 -60.60 -4.98 9.39
CA GLY A 359 -60.39 -5.18 7.94
C GLY A 359 -59.73 -6.51 7.55
N GLY A 360 -59.70 -7.50 8.45
CA GLY A 360 -58.99 -8.77 8.27
C GLY A 360 -57.51 -8.77 8.71
N ALA A 361 -57.00 -7.66 9.23
CA ALA A 361 -55.66 -7.55 9.81
C ALA A 361 -55.70 -7.51 11.34
N GLU A 362 -54.70 -8.09 11.99
CA GLU A 362 -54.54 -8.03 13.44
C GLU A 362 -53.86 -6.71 13.84
N ARG A 363 -54.47 -5.97 14.78
CA ARG A 363 -53.86 -4.80 15.43
C ARG A 363 -53.73 -5.04 16.92
N TRP A 364 -52.62 -4.60 17.51
CA TRP A 364 -52.40 -4.70 18.95
C TRP A 364 -52.81 -3.40 19.62
N LEU A 365 -53.79 -3.48 20.51
CA LEU A 365 -54.24 -2.36 21.31
C LEU A 365 -53.85 -2.54 22.77
N GLU A 366 -53.42 -1.45 23.37
CA GLU A 366 -53.24 -1.32 24.80
C GLU A 366 -54.35 -0.48 25.40
N MET A 367 -55.02 -1.01 26.42
CA MET A 367 -56.09 -0.33 27.13
C MET A 367 -55.74 0.00 28.57
N HIS A 368 -56.09 1.23 28.93
CA HIS A 368 -56.22 1.71 30.30
C HIS A 368 -57.67 2.09 30.52
N ALA A 369 -58.33 1.47 31.50
CA ALA A 369 -59.76 1.63 31.69
C ALA A 369 -60.11 1.93 33.14
N SER A 370 -61.07 2.84 33.35
CA SER A 370 -61.54 3.27 34.66
C SER A 370 -63.07 3.35 34.70
N PRO A 371 -63.68 3.12 35.87
CA PRO A 371 -65.12 3.29 36.01
C PRO A 371 -65.46 4.78 36.04
N VAL A 372 -66.46 5.17 35.24
CA VAL A 372 -67.01 6.53 35.19
C VAL A 372 -68.53 6.48 35.36
N ILE A 373 -69.14 7.62 35.67
CA ILE A 373 -70.59 7.77 35.62
C ILE A 373 -70.91 8.56 34.35
N HIS A 374 -71.60 7.91 33.40
CA HIS A 374 -72.07 8.56 32.18
C HIS A 374 -73.58 8.73 32.27
N ARG A 375 -74.07 9.98 32.26
CA ARG A 375 -75.51 10.33 32.34
C ARG A 375 -76.27 9.71 33.53
N GLY A 376 -75.56 9.34 34.60
CA GLY A 376 -76.14 8.75 35.82
C GLY A 376 -75.90 7.25 35.96
N ASP A 377 -75.48 6.57 34.89
CA ASP A 377 -75.27 5.13 34.85
C ASP A 377 -73.78 4.75 34.93
N PRO A 378 -73.43 3.60 35.53
CA PRO A 378 -72.07 3.08 35.53
C PRO A 378 -71.59 2.76 34.11
N ALA A 379 -70.44 3.30 33.73
CA ALA A 379 -69.78 3.02 32.46
C ALA A 379 -68.28 2.84 32.66
N VAL A 380 -67.59 2.35 31.65
CA VAL A 380 -66.13 2.23 31.62
C VAL A 380 -65.58 3.19 30.59
N GLN A 381 -64.76 4.15 31.01
CA GLN A 381 -63.95 4.93 30.08
C GLN A 381 -62.65 4.18 29.83
N ALA A 382 -62.33 3.92 28.57
CA ALA A 382 -61.10 3.27 28.15
C ALA A 382 -60.31 4.17 27.21
N ALA A 383 -59.03 4.37 27.52
CA ALA A 383 -58.03 4.91 26.62
C ALA A 383 -57.29 3.76 25.95
N LEU A 384 -57.21 3.80 24.62
CA LEU A 384 -56.66 2.81 23.71
C LEU A 384 -55.44 3.40 23.01
N ILE A 385 -54.36 2.64 22.94
CA ILE A 385 -53.14 3.00 22.21
C ILE A 385 -52.84 1.87 21.24
N ASP A 386 -52.69 2.18 19.96
CA ASP A 386 -52.15 1.22 18.99
C ASP A 386 -50.65 1.02 19.27
N ILE A 387 -50.29 -0.20 19.62
CA ILE A 387 -48.91 -0.62 19.93
C ILE A 387 -48.36 -1.57 18.88
N THR A 388 -49.00 -1.67 17.71
CA THR A 388 -48.60 -2.55 16.61
C THR A 388 -47.17 -2.25 16.16
N ASP A 389 -46.83 -0.97 15.93
CA ASP A 389 -45.46 -0.55 15.58
C ASP A 389 -44.45 -0.86 16.67
N ARG A 390 -44.83 -0.70 17.95
CA ARG A 390 -43.98 -1.06 19.09
C ARG A 390 -43.69 -2.56 19.12
N LYS A 391 -44.71 -3.40 18.90
CA LYS A 391 -44.54 -4.86 18.80
C LYS A 391 -43.69 -5.26 17.60
N HIS A 392 -43.82 -4.56 16.47
CA HIS A 392 -42.95 -4.75 15.31
C HIS A 392 -41.50 -4.32 15.58
N ALA A 393 -41.28 -3.20 16.28
CA ALA A 393 -39.95 -2.72 16.65
C ALA A 393 -39.28 -3.64 17.69
N GLU A 394 -40.01 -4.11 18.69
CA GLU A 394 -39.52 -5.11 19.67
C GLU A 394 -39.13 -6.42 18.96
N LYS A 395 -39.95 -6.87 18.00
CA LYS A 395 -39.64 -8.03 17.16
C LYS A 395 -38.41 -7.78 16.28
N ALA A 396 -38.31 -6.63 15.62
CA ALA A 396 -37.17 -6.26 14.78
C ALA A 396 -35.87 -6.11 15.58
N LEU A 397 -35.94 -5.57 16.81
CA LEU A 397 -34.80 -5.50 17.72
C LEU A 397 -34.33 -6.91 18.11
N ARG A 398 -35.27 -7.79 18.45
CA ARG A 398 -34.96 -9.20 18.76
C ARG A 398 -34.35 -9.93 17.56
N GLU A 399 -34.91 -9.71 16.37
CA GLU A 399 -34.36 -10.25 15.11
C GLU A 399 -32.97 -9.68 14.80
N SER A 400 -32.73 -8.40 15.09
CA SER A 400 -31.40 -7.79 14.95
C SER A 400 -30.41 -8.34 15.98
N GLU A 401 -30.80 -8.54 17.24
CA GLU A 401 -29.96 -9.17 18.27
C GLU A 401 -29.59 -10.62 17.89
N ASP A 402 -30.56 -11.39 17.41
CA ASP A 402 -30.33 -12.75 16.92
C ASP A 402 -29.43 -12.76 15.68
N MET A 403 -29.60 -11.81 14.76
CA MET A 403 -28.73 -11.60 13.60
C MET A 403 -27.30 -11.27 14.03
N TYR A 404 -27.09 -10.34 14.97
CA TYR A 404 -25.76 -10.00 15.49
C TYR A 404 -25.10 -11.21 16.17
N ARG A 405 -25.85 -11.96 16.99
CA ARG A 405 -25.35 -13.21 17.60
C ARG A 405 -24.97 -14.24 16.55
N MET A 406 -25.75 -14.36 15.46
CA MET A 406 -25.44 -15.26 14.37
C MET A 406 -24.17 -14.83 13.62
N LEU A 407 -24.04 -13.55 13.25
CA LEU A 407 -22.86 -13.00 12.56
C LEU A 407 -21.55 -13.25 13.33
N ILE A 408 -21.56 -13.03 14.64
CA ILE A 408 -20.40 -13.30 15.49
C ILE A 408 -20.10 -14.81 15.58
N ARG A 409 -21.13 -15.66 15.61
CA ARG A 409 -20.97 -17.13 15.67
C ARG A 409 -20.48 -17.73 14.37
N THR A 410 -20.88 -17.20 13.22
CA THR A 410 -20.49 -17.71 11.89
C THR A 410 -19.23 -17.06 11.34
N SER A 411 -18.67 -16.05 12.03
CA SER A 411 -17.44 -15.38 11.63
C SER A 411 -16.26 -16.37 11.58
N PRO A 412 -15.47 -16.41 10.48
CA PRO A 412 -14.23 -17.18 10.42
C PRO A 412 -13.13 -16.57 11.30
N ASP A 413 -13.27 -15.29 11.67
CA ASP A 413 -12.36 -14.54 12.53
C ASP A 413 -12.80 -14.65 14.00
N GLY A 414 -11.85 -14.79 14.91
CA GLY A 414 -12.08 -14.73 16.34
C GLY A 414 -12.30 -13.30 16.80
N VAL A 415 -13.45 -13.04 17.44
CA VAL A 415 -13.77 -11.73 18.04
C VAL A 415 -13.60 -11.82 19.56
N THR A 416 -12.90 -10.85 20.13
CA THR A 416 -12.83 -10.60 21.58
C THR A 416 -13.14 -9.14 21.89
N ALA A 417 -13.74 -8.88 23.04
CA ALA A 417 -13.79 -7.54 23.62
C ALA A 417 -12.99 -7.52 24.92
N THR A 418 -12.33 -6.41 25.21
CA THR A 418 -11.58 -6.20 26.46
C THR A 418 -12.02 -4.91 27.14
N ASP A 419 -11.79 -4.82 28.46
CA ASP A 419 -11.77 -3.53 29.15
C ASP A 419 -10.57 -2.67 28.68
N LEU A 420 -10.47 -1.45 29.21
CA LEU A 420 -9.39 -0.52 28.88
C LEU A 420 -8.01 -0.97 29.38
N ASP A 421 -7.96 -1.91 30.34
CA ASP A 421 -6.74 -2.51 30.86
C ASP A 421 -6.29 -3.74 30.03
N GLY A 422 -7.11 -4.18 29.07
CA GLY A 422 -6.81 -5.29 28.16
C GLY A 422 -7.29 -6.66 28.64
N ARG A 423 -8.10 -6.73 29.71
CA ARG A 423 -8.72 -7.99 30.16
C ARG A 423 -9.92 -8.33 29.30
N ILE A 424 -9.99 -9.56 28.83
CA ILE A 424 -11.07 -10.03 27.97
C ILE A 424 -12.39 -10.05 28.74
N THR A 425 -13.37 -9.27 28.29
CA THR A 425 -14.73 -9.21 28.84
C THR A 425 -15.72 -10.04 28.01
N PHE A 426 -15.39 -10.30 26.74
CA PHE A 426 -16.17 -11.14 25.84
C PHE A 426 -15.25 -11.90 24.88
N ALA A 427 -15.61 -13.15 24.58
CA ALA A 427 -14.96 -13.93 23.53
C ALA A 427 -16.01 -14.67 22.70
N SER A 428 -15.82 -14.66 21.39
CA SER A 428 -16.56 -15.52 20.46
C SER A 428 -16.07 -16.97 20.54
N ARG A 429 -16.90 -17.91 20.06
CA ARG A 429 -16.51 -19.33 19.92
C ARG A 429 -15.26 -19.52 19.08
N ARG A 430 -15.16 -18.80 17.96
CA ARG A 430 -14.00 -18.92 17.07
C ARG A 430 -12.71 -18.47 17.76
N ALA A 431 -12.75 -17.42 18.59
CA ALA A 431 -11.59 -17.00 19.39
C ALA A 431 -11.14 -18.09 20.38
N ALA A 432 -12.09 -18.77 21.04
CA ALA A 432 -11.79 -19.90 21.92
C ALA A 432 -11.09 -21.04 21.20
N GLU A 433 -11.63 -21.45 20.05
CA GLU A 433 -11.07 -22.53 19.23
C GLU A 433 -9.66 -22.19 18.74
N MET A 434 -9.42 -20.97 18.24
CA MET A 434 -8.09 -20.53 17.78
C MET A 434 -7.02 -20.62 18.88
N HIS A 435 -7.38 -20.20 20.11
CA HIS A 435 -6.48 -20.23 21.26
C HIS A 435 -6.46 -21.59 22.01
N GLY A 436 -7.20 -22.60 21.55
CA GLY A 436 -7.21 -23.93 22.14
C GLY A 436 -8.01 -24.06 23.45
N PHE A 437 -9.01 -23.21 23.66
CA PHE A 437 -9.97 -23.30 24.76
C PHE A 437 -11.25 -24.04 24.32
N ALA A 438 -11.82 -24.85 25.21
CA ALA A 438 -13.02 -25.62 24.91
C ALA A 438 -14.29 -24.75 24.91
N ARG A 439 -14.30 -23.69 25.72
CA ARG A 439 -15.44 -22.77 25.84
C ARG A 439 -14.99 -21.31 25.85
N PRO A 440 -15.76 -20.37 25.28
CA PRO A 440 -15.42 -18.94 25.27
C PRO A 440 -15.32 -18.32 26.66
N GLU A 441 -16.08 -18.84 27.63
CA GLU A 441 -16.07 -18.33 29.00
C GLU A 441 -14.71 -18.54 29.70
N GLU A 442 -13.90 -19.51 29.23
CA GLU A 442 -12.54 -19.73 29.75
C GLU A 442 -11.56 -18.64 29.31
N LEU A 443 -11.85 -17.88 28.25
CA LEU A 443 -11.05 -16.73 27.81
C LEU A 443 -11.41 -15.45 28.57
N VAL A 444 -12.61 -15.37 29.14
CA VAL A 444 -13.07 -14.17 29.85
C VAL A 444 -12.28 -14.02 31.16
N GLY A 445 -11.74 -12.82 31.39
CA GLY A 445 -10.90 -12.47 32.54
C GLY A 445 -9.40 -12.63 32.31
N ILE A 446 -8.99 -13.36 31.26
CA ILE A 446 -7.59 -13.46 30.84
C ILE A 446 -7.12 -12.10 30.32
N ASP A 447 -5.91 -11.70 30.69
CA ASP A 447 -5.24 -10.54 30.09
C ASP A 447 -4.85 -10.90 28.64
N GLY A 448 -5.34 -10.14 27.67
CA GLY A 448 -5.08 -10.39 26.25
C GLY A 448 -3.58 -10.42 25.89
N LEU A 449 -2.72 -9.77 26.69
CA LEU A 449 -1.27 -9.82 26.52
C LEU A 449 -0.66 -11.19 26.88
N GLU A 450 -1.34 -11.99 27.70
CA GLU A 450 -0.91 -13.36 28.00
C GLU A 450 -1.08 -14.32 26.83
N LEU A 451 -1.93 -13.96 25.86
CA LEU A 451 -2.09 -14.67 24.59
C LEU A 451 -0.97 -14.35 23.60
N LEU A 452 0.00 -13.51 23.97
CA LEU A 452 1.19 -13.17 23.21
C LEU A 452 2.46 -13.71 23.90
N PRO A 453 3.48 -14.15 23.12
CA PRO A 453 4.85 -14.34 23.58
C PRO A 453 5.39 -13.07 24.24
N ALA A 454 6.26 -13.23 25.25
CA ALA A 454 6.75 -12.11 26.06
C ALA A 454 7.38 -10.98 25.23
N GLU A 455 8.10 -11.33 24.17
CA GLU A 455 8.75 -10.41 23.23
C GLU A 455 7.78 -9.56 22.39
N GLU A 456 6.51 -9.98 22.22
CA GLU A 456 5.52 -9.25 21.42
C GLU A 456 4.57 -8.38 22.27
N ARG A 457 4.61 -8.50 23.60
CA ARG A 457 3.70 -7.80 24.53
C ARG A 457 3.88 -6.29 24.53
N GLU A 458 5.12 -5.81 24.54
CA GLU A 458 5.41 -4.37 24.59
C GLU A 458 4.86 -3.64 23.34
N ALA A 459 5.00 -4.26 22.17
CA ALA A 459 4.46 -3.75 20.92
C ALA A 459 2.92 -3.76 20.87
N ALA A 460 2.27 -4.70 21.57
CA ALA A 460 0.81 -4.75 21.70
C ALA A 460 0.30 -3.67 22.67
N VAL A 461 0.98 -3.43 23.79
CA VAL A 461 0.65 -2.36 24.75
C VAL A 461 0.68 -0.99 24.10
N GLU A 462 1.74 -0.69 23.33
CA GLU A 462 1.87 0.62 22.67
C GLU A 462 0.74 0.88 21.66
N ARG A 463 0.28 -0.17 20.98
CA ARG A 463 -0.88 -0.05 20.10
C ARG A 463 -2.19 0.07 20.82
N MET A 464 -2.37 -0.62 21.93
CA MET A 464 -3.55 -0.47 22.75
C MET A 464 -3.68 0.99 23.19
N ARG A 465 -2.58 1.61 23.63
CA ARG A 465 -2.52 3.05 23.94
C ARG A 465 -2.85 3.94 22.74
N SER A 466 -2.27 3.66 21.57
CA SER A 466 -2.54 4.44 20.35
C SER A 466 -4.01 4.33 19.91
N THR A 467 -4.60 3.15 20.02
CA THR A 467 -6.03 2.90 19.74
C THR A 467 -6.91 3.63 20.76
N ALA A 468 -6.52 3.63 22.04
CA ALA A 468 -7.21 4.37 23.11
C ALA A 468 -7.24 5.89 22.85
N ALA A 469 -6.14 6.42 22.30
CA ALA A 469 -6.03 7.83 21.90
C ALA A 469 -6.87 8.17 20.65
N GLY A 470 -7.58 7.21 20.06
CA GLY A 470 -8.43 7.40 18.89
C GLY A 470 -7.70 7.36 17.54
N ASN A 471 -6.43 6.92 17.52
CA ASN A 471 -5.71 6.78 16.26
C ASN A 471 -6.19 5.53 15.51
N ALA A 472 -6.32 5.64 14.18
CA ALA A 472 -6.58 4.49 13.33
C ALA A 472 -5.34 3.58 13.29
N VAL A 473 -5.45 2.39 13.91
CA VAL A 473 -4.37 1.39 13.91
C VAL A 473 -4.67 0.31 12.88
N ALA A 474 -3.74 0.10 11.95
CA ALA A 474 -3.85 -0.96 10.95
C ALA A 474 -3.72 -2.36 11.59
N ALA A 475 -4.32 -3.35 10.94
CA ALA A 475 -4.14 -4.75 11.30
C ALA A 475 -2.65 -5.14 11.28
N ARG A 476 -2.24 -6.06 12.15
CA ARG A 476 -0.87 -6.59 12.17
C ARG A 476 -0.85 -8.04 12.55
N GLU A 477 0.15 -8.69 12.01
CA GLU A 477 0.48 -10.06 12.30
C GLU A 477 1.22 -10.13 13.64
N TYR A 478 0.74 -11.01 14.51
CA TYR A 478 1.36 -11.41 15.76
C TYR A 478 1.53 -12.93 15.76
N ARG A 479 2.52 -13.44 16.49
CA ARG A 479 2.50 -14.84 16.90
C ARG A 479 1.66 -14.93 18.17
N LEU A 480 0.48 -15.50 18.06
CA LEU A 480 -0.42 -15.73 19.17
C LEU A 480 -0.15 -17.10 19.78
N ARG A 481 -0.39 -17.23 21.08
CA ARG A 481 -0.15 -18.43 21.86
C ARG A 481 -1.47 -19.16 22.14
N ARG A 482 -1.44 -20.49 22.00
CA ARG A 482 -2.51 -21.40 22.40
C ARG A 482 -2.32 -21.85 23.85
N ARG A 483 -3.38 -22.39 24.46
CA ARG A 483 -3.37 -22.91 25.83
C ARG A 483 -2.32 -24.00 26.07
N ASP A 484 -2.06 -24.84 25.07
CA ASP A 484 -1.07 -25.93 25.13
C ASP A 484 0.40 -25.45 24.99
N GLY A 485 0.61 -24.15 24.78
CA GLY A 485 1.92 -23.54 24.60
C GLY A 485 2.39 -23.43 23.15
N THR A 486 1.68 -24.03 22.18
CA THR A 486 1.97 -23.84 20.76
C THR A 486 1.63 -22.42 20.31
N THR A 487 2.16 -22.00 19.15
CA THR A 487 1.89 -20.67 18.60
C THR A 487 1.27 -20.74 17.21
N PHE A 488 0.63 -19.66 16.78
CA PHE A 488 0.02 -19.50 15.47
C PHE A 488 0.10 -18.04 15.00
N TYR A 489 0.01 -17.83 13.70
CA TYR A 489 0.03 -16.47 13.15
C TYR A 489 -1.38 -15.90 13.15
N GLY A 490 -1.59 -14.85 13.93
CA GLY A 490 -2.84 -14.09 13.98
C GLY A 490 -2.68 -12.71 13.35
N GLU A 491 -3.48 -12.39 12.35
CA GLU A 491 -3.69 -11.00 11.91
C GLU A 491 -4.72 -10.35 12.83
N VAL A 492 -4.25 -9.43 13.68
CA VAL A 492 -5.02 -8.81 14.76
C VAL A 492 -5.31 -7.36 14.41
N LYS A 493 -6.59 -6.99 14.48
CA LYS A 493 -7.06 -5.60 14.37
C LYS A 493 -7.89 -5.26 15.60
N THR A 494 -7.52 -4.15 16.26
CA THR A 494 -8.20 -3.67 17.46
C THR A 494 -8.83 -2.31 17.16
N SER A 495 -10.02 -2.06 17.70
CA SER A 495 -10.75 -0.81 17.59
C SER A 495 -11.34 -0.43 18.94
N LEU A 496 -11.46 0.87 19.20
CA LEU A 496 -12.02 1.38 20.45
C LEU A 496 -13.54 1.47 20.35
N ILE A 497 -14.24 0.84 21.30
CA ILE A 497 -15.65 1.05 21.56
C ILE A 497 -15.80 2.23 22.53
N ARG A 498 -16.72 3.13 22.21
CA ARG A 498 -17.10 4.27 23.04
C ARG A 498 -18.48 4.04 23.65
N ASP A 499 -18.71 4.59 24.83
CA ASP A 499 -20.04 4.62 25.44
C ASP A 499 -20.95 5.68 24.77
N ALA A 500 -22.18 5.81 25.26
CA ALA A 500 -23.17 6.76 24.75
C ALA A 500 -22.74 8.23 24.91
N ASP A 501 -21.85 8.52 25.85
CA ASP A 501 -21.30 9.85 26.12
C ASP A 501 -20.01 10.12 25.32
N GLY A 502 -19.56 9.16 24.52
CA GLY A 502 -18.38 9.25 23.65
C GLY A 502 -17.05 8.92 24.34
N ASN A 503 -17.08 8.51 25.61
CA ASN A 503 -15.87 8.14 26.35
C ASN A 503 -15.37 6.74 25.94
N PRO A 504 -14.05 6.49 25.94
CA PRO A 504 -13.49 5.15 25.75
C PRO A 504 -14.09 4.17 26.78
N SER A 505 -14.64 3.05 26.30
CA SER A 505 -15.31 2.06 27.17
C SER A 505 -14.65 0.69 27.11
N ALA A 506 -14.30 0.21 25.91
CA ALA A 506 -13.74 -1.11 25.70
C ALA A 506 -12.94 -1.17 24.39
N PHE A 507 -12.14 -2.21 24.19
CA PHE A 507 -11.58 -2.53 22.88
C PHE A 507 -12.32 -3.72 22.28
N ILE A 508 -12.57 -3.69 20.97
CA ILE A 508 -12.96 -4.87 20.19
C ILE A 508 -11.80 -5.28 19.29
N THR A 509 -11.46 -6.56 19.35
CA THR A 509 -10.36 -7.14 18.60
C THR A 509 -10.88 -8.25 17.71
N THR A 510 -10.55 -8.18 16.42
CA THR A 510 -10.75 -9.25 15.46
C THR A 510 -9.41 -9.90 15.15
N THR A 511 -9.35 -11.21 15.27
CA THR A 511 -8.17 -12.03 15.05
C THR A 511 -8.46 -13.04 13.95
N ARG A 512 -7.70 -12.97 12.86
CA ARG A 512 -7.74 -13.96 11.79
C ARG A 512 -6.54 -14.89 11.89
N ASP A 513 -6.78 -16.19 11.95
CA ASP A 513 -5.70 -17.18 11.83
C ASP A 513 -5.21 -17.20 10.38
N ILE A 514 -3.96 -16.83 10.17
CA ILE A 514 -3.29 -16.79 8.87
C ILE A 514 -2.15 -17.81 8.79
N THR A 515 -2.12 -18.80 9.69
CA THR A 515 -1.05 -19.80 9.77
C THR A 515 -0.92 -20.57 8.46
N GLU A 516 -2.03 -21.10 7.92
CA GLU A 516 -2.03 -21.79 6.62
C GLU A 516 -1.53 -20.88 5.48
N ARG A 517 -1.92 -19.59 5.49
CA ARG A 517 -1.45 -18.61 4.50
C ARG A 517 0.06 -18.39 4.60
N LYS A 518 0.59 -18.27 5.82
CA LYS A 518 2.02 -18.06 6.08
C LYS A 518 2.84 -19.29 5.68
N GLU A 519 2.40 -20.48 6.05
CA GLU A 519 3.03 -21.73 5.67
C GLU A 519 3.03 -21.94 4.15
N ALA A 520 1.91 -21.63 3.48
CA ALA A 520 1.83 -21.68 2.02
C ALA A 520 2.76 -20.64 1.34
N GLN A 521 2.81 -19.41 1.85
CA GLN A 521 3.71 -18.36 1.33
C GLN A 521 5.19 -18.72 1.52
N GLU A 522 5.55 -19.28 2.67
CA GLU A 522 6.92 -19.69 2.97
C GLU A 522 7.33 -20.91 2.14
N ALA A 523 6.42 -21.88 1.95
CA ALA A 523 6.62 -23.01 1.04
C ALA A 523 6.80 -22.56 -0.41
N VAL A 524 5.99 -21.60 -0.90
CA VAL A 524 6.14 -21.01 -2.23
C VAL A 524 7.45 -20.24 -2.34
N ARG A 525 7.82 -19.42 -1.34
CA ARG A 525 9.09 -18.68 -1.33
C ARG A 525 10.28 -19.63 -1.39
N LEU A 526 10.29 -20.68 -0.58
CA LEU A 526 11.32 -21.72 -0.59
C LEU A 526 11.41 -22.40 -1.96
N ARG A 527 10.26 -22.68 -2.61
CA ARG A 527 10.21 -23.25 -3.96
C ARG A 527 10.76 -22.29 -5.01
N VAL A 528 10.45 -21.00 -4.92
CA VAL A 528 10.94 -19.95 -5.82
C VAL A 528 12.44 -19.74 -5.66
N ASP A 529 12.95 -19.74 -4.43
CA ASP A 529 14.38 -19.62 -4.15
C ASP A 529 15.15 -20.85 -4.68
N GLN A 530 14.62 -22.06 -4.50
CA GLN A 530 15.15 -23.30 -5.08
C GLN A 530 15.20 -23.25 -6.62
N LEU A 531 14.10 -22.83 -7.26
CA LEU A 531 14.04 -22.68 -8.72
C LEU A 531 15.01 -21.59 -9.22
N SER A 532 15.17 -20.50 -8.49
CA SER A 532 16.07 -19.39 -8.85
C SER A 532 17.55 -19.77 -8.69
N ALA A 533 17.89 -20.62 -7.71
CA ALA A 533 19.22 -21.20 -7.61
C ALA A 533 19.51 -22.14 -8.79
N LEU A 534 18.56 -23.01 -9.15
CA LEU A 534 18.67 -23.91 -10.29
C LEU A 534 18.75 -23.15 -11.64
N ALA A 535 18.03 -22.05 -11.78
CA ALA A 535 18.08 -21.19 -12.96
C ALA A 535 19.44 -20.49 -13.12
N ARG A 536 20.02 -19.98 -12.02
CA ARG A 536 21.37 -19.38 -12.03
C ARG A 536 22.45 -20.40 -12.35
N ALA A 537 22.36 -21.60 -11.78
CA ALA A 537 23.25 -22.72 -12.12
C ALA A 537 23.13 -23.09 -13.61
N SER A 538 21.91 -23.15 -14.16
CA SER A 538 21.68 -23.44 -15.59
C SER A 538 22.23 -22.35 -16.53
N GLN A 539 22.19 -21.08 -16.12
CA GLN A 539 22.79 -19.97 -16.88
C GLN A 539 24.32 -20.00 -16.88
N ALA A 540 24.95 -20.38 -15.77
CA ALA A 540 26.40 -20.50 -15.70
C ALA A 540 26.92 -21.60 -16.65
N VAL A 541 26.29 -22.78 -16.62
CA VAL A 541 26.70 -23.94 -17.43
C VAL A 541 26.53 -23.70 -18.94
N THR A 542 25.59 -22.85 -19.36
CA THR A 542 25.35 -22.55 -20.78
C THR A 542 26.24 -21.44 -21.34
N ALA A 543 27.05 -20.78 -20.50
CA ALA A 543 27.90 -19.67 -20.93
C ALA A 543 29.27 -20.10 -21.49
N SER A 544 29.77 -21.29 -21.11
CA SER A 544 31.01 -21.84 -21.66
C SER A 544 30.72 -22.72 -22.87
N LEU A 545 31.52 -22.57 -23.93
CA LEU A 545 31.49 -23.41 -25.12
C LEU A 545 32.60 -24.47 -25.10
N GLU A 546 33.47 -24.44 -24.09
CA GLU A 546 34.55 -25.41 -23.91
C GLU A 546 34.07 -26.61 -23.11
N LEU A 547 34.06 -27.78 -23.75
CA LEU A 547 33.47 -29.00 -23.17
C LEU A 547 34.09 -29.37 -21.81
N ASP A 548 35.40 -29.21 -21.64
CA ASP A 548 36.07 -29.58 -20.38
C ASP A 548 35.69 -28.63 -19.23
N GLN A 549 35.51 -27.34 -19.52
CA GLN A 549 35.05 -26.36 -18.55
C GLN A 549 33.58 -26.60 -18.18
N VAL A 550 32.73 -26.87 -19.17
CA VAL A 550 31.32 -27.21 -18.95
C VAL A 550 31.18 -28.44 -18.05
N LEU A 551 31.96 -29.50 -18.29
CA LEU A 551 31.93 -30.70 -17.46
C LEU A 551 32.36 -30.41 -16.01
N ALA A 552 33.42 -29.61 -15.81
CA ALA A 552 33.87 -29.24 -14.47
C ALA A 552 32.84 -28.37 -13.70
N GLU A 553 32.21 -27.41 -14.39
CA GLU A 553 31.17 -26.57 -13.81
C GLU A 553 29.92 -27.39 -13.45
N ILE A 554 29.51 -28.34 -14.30
CA ILE A 554 28.41 -29.26 -14.01
C ILE A 554 28.70 -30.06 -12.74
N VAL A 555 29.92 -30.61 -12.60
CA VAL A 555 30.32 -31.37 -11.41
C VAL A 555 30.24 -30.51 -10.14
N SER A 556 30.74 -29.27 -10.18
CA SER A 556 30.67 -28.36 -9.04
C SER A 556 29.22 -28.03 -8.66
N LEU A 557 28.41 -27.63 -9.64
CA LEU A 557 27.03 -27.18 -9.41
C LEU A 557 26.11 -28.33 -9.00
N ALA A 558 26.29 -29.52 -9.58
CA ALA A 558 25.57 -30.70 -9.17
C ALA A 558 25.89 -31.08 -7.72
N GLY A 559 27.14 -30.94 -7.30
CA GLY A 559 27.55 -31.07 -5.89
C GLY A 559 26.78 -30.11 -4.98
N ASP A 560 26.75 -28.82 -5.33
CA ASP A 560 26.06 -27.78 -4.55
C ASP A 560 24.54 -27.99 -4.48
N VAL A 561 23.90 -28.30 -5.62
CA VAL A 561 22.44 -28.46 -5.73
C VAL A 561 21.96 -29.70 -4.99
N SER A 562 22.74 -30.79 -5.00
CA SER A 562 22.38 -32.06 -4.37
C SER A 562 22.94 -32.24 -2.96
N ALA A 563 23.75 -31.28 -2.48
CA ALA A 563 24.61 -31.44 -1.30
C ALA A 563 25.45 -32.73 -1.33
N SER A 564 25.84 -33.18 -2.52
CA SER A 564 26.67 -34.35 -2.71
C SER A 564 28.12 -34.02 -2.38
N GLN A 565 28.80 -34.92 -1.66
CA GLN A 565 30.23 -34.79 -1.41
C GLN A 565 31.07 -35.16 -2.63
N TYR A 566 30.63 -36.14 -3.42
CA TYR A 566 31.35 -36.55 -4.62
C TYR A 566 30.40 -36.66 -5.81
N THR A 567 30.76 -35.98 -6.88
CA THR A 567 30.00 -35.86 -8.12
C THR A 567 30.91 -36.19 -9.29
N GLY A 568 30.34 -36.82 -10.32
CA GLY A 568 31.05 -37.10 -11.56
C GLY A 568 30.12 -37.09 -12.76
N VAL A 569 30.63 -36.67 -13.90
CA VAL A 569 29.96 -36.81 -15.20
C VAL A 569 30.81 -37.71 -16.07
N VAL A 570 30.19 -38.71 -16.66
CA VAL A 570 30.80 -39.59 -17.65
C VAL A 570 30.03 -39.46 -18.94
N LEU A 571 30.71 -39.02 -20.00
CA LEU A 571 30.11 -38.98 -21.32
C LEU A 571 30.28 -40.32 -22.02
N VAL A 572 29.25 -40.71 -22.78
CA VAL A 572 29.27 -41.92 -23.59
C VAL A 572 29.16 -41.55 -25.07
N ASP A 573 29.80 -42.36 -25.91
CA ASP A 573 29.57 -42.35 -27.35
C ASP A 573 28.33 -43.20 -27.71
N ASP A 574 27.96 -43.21 -29.00
CA ASP A 574 26.79 -43.95 -29.48
C ASP A 574 26.96 -45.49 -29.37
N ASN A 575 28.18 -45.98 -29.13
CA ASN A 575 28.51 -47.39 -28.91
C ASN A 575 28.56 -47.77 -27.42
N GLY A 576 28.29 -46.82 -26.52
CA GLY A 576 28.39 -47.03 -25.07
C GLY A 576 29.82 -47.07 -24.54
N THR A 577 30.81 -46.62 -25.32
CA THR A 577 32.19 -46.42 -24.88
C THR A 577 32.29 -45.09 -24.14
N VAL A 578 33.15 -45.03 -23.12
CA VAL A 578 33.39 -43.79 -22.39
C VAL A 578 34.22 -42.84 -23.24
N GLY A 579 33.70 -41.62 -23.41
CA GLY A 579 34.43 -40.51 -24.00
C GLY A 579 35.15 -39.71 -22.91
N LYS A 580 34.78 -38.42 -22.77
CA LYS A 580 35.31 -37.55 -21.72
C LYS A 580 34.56 -37.71 -20.39
N SER A 581 35.23 -37.43 -19.28
CA SER A 581 34.65 -37.41 -17.95
C SER A 581 35.23 -36.28 -17.10
N ALA A 582 34.50 -35.88 -16.07
CA ALA A 582 34.97 -35.00 -15.01
C ALA A 582 34.44 -35.50 -13.67
N GLU A 583 35.25 -35.45 -12.62
CA GLU A 583 34.87 -35.92 -11.29
C GLU A 583 35.66 -35.21 -10.18
N ASN A 584 35.10 -35.15 -8.97
CA ASN A 584 35.77 -34.62 -7.77
C ASN A 584 36.01 -35.71 -6.70
N PHE A 585 36.17 -36.96 -7.13
CA PHE A 585 36.37 -38.11 -6.26
C PHE A 585 37.79 -38.13 -5.64
N PRO A 586 37.95 -38.43 -4.33
CA PRO A 586 39.24 -38.34 -3.66
C PRO A 586 40.16 -39.52 -3.98
N GLY A 587 41.45 -39.22 -4.19
CA GLY A 587 42.53 -40.21 -4.15
C GLY A 587 42.70 -41.10 -5.39
N ARG A 588 41.98 -40.86 -6.48
CA ARG A 588 42.23 -41.51 -7.78
C ARG A 588 42.26 -40.46 -8.89
N PRO A 589 43.23 -40.52 -9.84
CA PRO A 589 43.14 -39.73 -11.06
C PRO A 589 41.84 -40.10 -11.81
N ALA A 590 41.33 -39.17 -12.63
CA ALA A 590 40.14 -39.36 -13.45
C ALA A 590 40.13 -40.78 -14.02
N LEU A 591 39.18 -41.60 -13.56
CA LEU A 591 39.19 -43.02 -13.88
C LEU A 591 39.16 -43.15 -15.41
N GLN A 592 40.09 -43.92 -15.98
CA GLN A 592 39.88 -44.53 -17.29
C GLN A 592 38.72 -45.51 -17.14
N TYR A 593 37.50 -44.98 -17.18
CA TYR A 593 36.29 -45.75 -16.99
C TYR A 593 36.13 -46.68 -18.18
N ARG A 594 36.22 -47.99 -17.94
CA ARG A 594 35.61 -48.96 -18.84
C ARG A 594 34.25 -49.31 -18.25
N ILE A 595 33.17 -48.94 -18.95
CA ILE A 595 31.82 -49.33 -18.54
C ILE A 595 31.77 -50.86 -18.49
N ARG A 596 31.42 -51.41 -17.32
CA ARG A 596 31.26 -52.85 -17.13
C ARG A 596 29.93 -53.28 -17.76
N GLU A 597 29.92 -54.39 -18.50
CA GLU A 597 28.71 -54.97 -19.13
C GLU A 597 27.53 -55.22 -18.16
N ARG A 598 27.78 -55.30 -16.86
CA ARG A 598 26.75 -55.44 -15.81
C ARG A 598 26.91 -54.43 -14.67
N GLY A 599 27.39 -53.24 -14.98
CA GLY A 599 27.52 -52.13 -14.03
C GLY A 599 26.29 -51.24 -13.98
N LEU A 600 26.18 -50.40 -12.93
CA LEU A 600 25.06 -49.47 -12.78
C LEU A 600 25.04 -48.44 -13.92
N THR A 601 26.22 -48.04 -14.41
CA THR A 601 26.39 -47.20 -15.60
C THR A 601 25.81 -47.84 -16.85
N SER A 602 26.12 -49.12 -17.13
CA SER A 602 25.56 -49.84 -18.28
C SER A 602 24.04 -49.89 -18.20
N TRP A 603 23.49 -50.16 -17.01
CA TRP A 603 22.05 -50.20 -16.82
C TRP A 603 21.37 -48.85 -17.07
N ILE A 604 21.93 -47.74 -16.58
CA ILE A 604 21.40 -46.39 -16.86
C ILE A 604 21.50 -46.08 -18.36
N VAL A 605 22.61 -46.43 -19.00
CA VAL A 605 22.84 -46.23 -20.44
C VAL A 605 21.85 -47.05 -21.29
N GLU A 606 21.56 -48.29 -20.91
CA GLU A 606 20.64 -49.17 -21.66
C GLU A 606 19.16 -48.79 -21.44
N THR A 607 18.81 -48.35 -20.24
CA THR A 607 17.40 -48.12 -19.87
C THR A 607 16.96 -46.66 -19.98
N HIS A 608 17.91 -45.73 -20.03
CA HIS A 608 17.68 -44.29 -19.89
C HIS A 608 16.91 -43.92 -18.62
N ARG A 609 17.04 -44.73 -17.55
CA ARG A 609 16.34 -44.50 -16.28
C ARG A 609 17.32 -44.03 -15.20
N PRO A 610 16.91 -43.08 -14.35
CA PRO A 610 17.69 -42.71 -13.18
C PRO A 610 17.64 -43.84 -12.14
N ALA A 611 18.70 -43.95 -11.35
CA ALA A 611 18.79 -44.85 -10.20
C ALA A 611 19.08 -44.03 -8.94
N ILE A 612 18.26 -44.19 -7.90
CA ILE A 612 18.52 -43.67 -6.55
C ILE A 612 18.68 -44.85 -5.63
N ILE A 613 19.85 -44.94 -5.01
CA ILE A 613 20.20 -45.96 -4.02
C ILE A 613 20.29 -45.26 -2.67
N ASP A 614 19.32 -45.53 -1.82
CA ASP A 614 19.20 -44.96 -0.49
C ASP A 614 20.21 -45.57 0.49
N GLU A 615 20.64 -46.82 0.29
CA GLU A 615 21.59 -47.48 1.18
C GLU A 615 22.54 -48.43 0.42
N ILE A 616 23.84 -48.32 0.74
CA ILE A 616 24.91 -49.23 0.32
C ILE A 616 25.53 -49.85 1.57
N ALA A 617 25.29 -51.14 1.77
CA ALA A 617 25.82 -51.90 2.89
C ALA A 617 27.34 -52.13 2.76
N ASP A 618 27.98 -52.60 3.84
CA ASP A 618 29.42 -52.90 3.88
C ASP A 618 29.84 -54.01 2.91
N ASP A 619 28.94 -54.93 2.58
CA ASP A 619 29.16 -55.96 1.56
C ASP A 619 28.88 -55.47 0.13
N GLY A 620 28.52 -54.19 -0.01
CA GLY A 620 28.19 -53.52 -1.27
C GLY A 620 26.73 -53.65 -1.68
N THR A 621 25.86 -54.33 -0.92
CA THR A 621 24.44 -54.48 -1.28
C THR A 621 23.74 -53.12 -1.40
N MET A 622 23.02 -52.90 -2.50
CA MET A 622 22.33 -51.65 -2.81
C MET A 622 20.82 -51.75 -2.55
N THR A 623 20.25 -50.78 -1.84
CA THR A 623 18.81 -50.67 -1.52
C THR A 623 18.29 -49.28 -1.86
N PRO A 624 17.12 -49.14 -2.52
CA PRO A 624 16.31 -50.21 -3.12
C PRO A 624 17.03 -50.88 -4.31
N ASP A 625 16.61 -52.10 -4.67
CA ASP A 625 17.09 -52.79 -5.88
C ASP A 625 16.76 -51.91 -7.12
N PRO A 626 17.76 -51.43 -7.87
CA PRO A 626 17.55 -50.51 -8.99
C PRO A 626 16.69 -51.09 -10.13
N GLY A 627 16.50 -52.41 -10.18
CA GLY A 627 15.53 -53.05 -11.06
C GLY A 627 16.03 -54.33 -11.74
N ASN A 628 15.14 -55.00 -12.46
CA ASN A 628 15.45 -56.27 -13.12
C ASN A 628 16.60 -56.09 -14.13
N ARG A 629 17.71 -56.85 -13.97
CA ARG A 629 19.01 -56.76 -14.67
C ARG A 629 20.00 -55.68 -14.21
N ALA A 630 19.64 -54.80 -13.27
CA ALA A 630 20.62 -53.91 -12.64
C ALA A 630 21.55 -54.68 -11.69
N PRO A 631 22.80 -54.22 -11.46
CA PRO A 631 23.64 -54.85 -10.45
C PRO A 631 23.05 -54.66 -9.05
N ARG A 632 23.19 -55.69 -8.22
CA ARG A 632 22.75 -55.69 -6.81
C ARG A 632 23.82 -55.19 -5.85
N PHE A 633 25.07 -55.13 -6.30
CA PHE A 633 26.21 -54.76 -5.50
C PHE A 633 26.93 -53.55 -6.12
N ALA A 634 27.29 -52.58 -5.28
CA ALA A 634 28.13 -51.45 -5.64
C ALA A 634 29.56 -51.92 -5.96
N ASN A 635 30.29 -51.11 -6.73
CA ASN A 635 31.69 -51.42 -7.03
C ASN A 635 32.54 -51.36 -5.74
N PRO A 636 33.52 -52.25 -5.53
CA PRO A 636 34.37 -52.21 -4.33
C PRO A 636 35.01 -50.84 -4.04
N PRO A 637 35.51 -50.08 -5.04
CA PRO A 637 36.02 -48.71 -4.80
C PRO A 637 34.99 -47.72 -4.22
N ILE A 638 33.70 -47.91 -4.52
CA ILE A 638 32.62 -47.06 -3.98
C ILE A 638 32.44 -47.36 -2.48
N VAL A 639 32.46 -48.64 -2.12
CA VAL A 639 32.37 -49.09 -0.72
C VAL A 639 33.62 -48.71 0.07
N GLU A 640 34.81 -48.93 -0.49
CA GLU A 640 36.11 -48.55 0.09
C GLU A 640 36.22 -47.04 0.34
N ALA A 641 35.61 -46.21 -0.52
CA ALA A 641 35.54 -44.77 -0.35
C ALA A 641 34.51 -44.31 0.70
N GLY A 642 33.80 -45.25 1.35
CA GLY A 642 32.85 -44.96 2.42
C GLY A 642 31.50 -44.43 1.92
N ILE A 643 31.15 -44.62 0.65
CA ILE A 643 29.87 -44.16 0.08
C ILE A 643 28.74 -45.06 0.55
N ARG A 644 27.67 -44.45 1.06
CA ARG A 644 26.49 -45.13 1.63
C ARG A 644 25.20 -44.86 0.88
N SER A 645 25.17 -43.86 0.00
CA SER A 645 24.06 -43.66 -0.94
C SER A 645 24.60 -43.06 -2.24
N LEU A 646 23.88 -43.29 -3.34
CA LEU A 646 24.23 -42.72 -4.64
C LEU A 646 23.00 -42.42 -5.48
N ALA A 647 23.14 -41.47 -6.39
CA ALA A 647 22.19 -41.23 -7.47
C ALA A 647 22.91 -41.21 -8.81
N GLY A 648 22.38 -41.93 -9.80
CA GLY A 648 22.86 -41.92 -11.17
C GLY A 648 21.74 -41.42 -12.09
N LEU A 649 22.01 -40.38 -12.88
CA LEU A 649 21.03 -39.70 -13.72
C LEU A 649 21.46 -39.72 -15.18
N PRO A 650 20.59 -40.14 -16.12
CA PRO A 650 20.90 -40.06 -17.55
C PRO A 650 20.95 -38.60 -18.02
N LEU A 651 22.01 -38.26 -18.75
CA LEU A 651 22.13 -36.97 -19.43
C LEU A 651 21.65 -37.17 -20.87
N ALA A 652 20.40 -36.81 -21.16
CA ALA A 652 19.80 -37.02 -22.47
C ALA A 652 19.18 -35.75 -23.06
N VAL A 653 19.39 -35.53 -24.36
CA VAL A 653 18.81 -34.42 -25.13
C VAL A 653 18.11 -34.98 -26.36
N LYS A 654 16.84 -34.61 -26.57
CA LYS A 654 16.02 -35.05 -27.72
C LYS A 654 16.03 -36.58 -27.94
N GLY A 655 16.10 -37.36 -26.86
CA GLY A 655 16.11 -38.83 -26.91
C GLY A 655 17.48 -39.47 -27.16
N ARG A 656 18.54 -38.68 -27.42
CA ARG A 656 19.92 -39.15 -27.46
C ARG A 656 20.55 -39.06 -26.08
N LEU A 657 21.16 -40.17 -25.62
CA LEU A 657 21.92 -40.19 -24.38
C LEU A 657 23.34 -39.68 -24.63
N LEU A 658 23.78 -38.71 -23.85
CA LEU A 658 25.11 -38.10 -23.94
C LEU A 658 26.07 -38.62 -22.88
N GLY A 659 25.53 -39.10 -21.75
CA GLY A 659 26.32 -39.51 -20.59
C GLY A 659 25.47 -39.83 -19.36
N VAL A 660 26.15 -39.98 -18.23
CA VAL A 660 25.55 -40.20 -16.92
C VAL A 660 26.18 -39.25 -15.91
N LEU A 661 25.34 -38.60 -15.10
CA LEU A 661 25.72 -37.81 -13.94
C LEU A 661 25.60 -38.68 -12.68
N TYR A 662 26.66 -38.74 -11.90
CA TYR A 662 26.74 -39.46 -10.63
C TYR A 662 26.85 -38.50 -9.46
N LEU A 663 26.14 -38.84 -8.40
CA LEU A 663 26.17 -38.19 -7.10
C LEU A 663 26.38 -39.26 -6.04
N HIS A 664 27.28 -39.01 -5.11
CA HIS A 664 27.65 -39.93 -4.05
C HIS A 664 27.64 -39.22 -2.70
N SER A 665 27.27 -39.95 -1.66
CA SER A 665 27.30 -39.47 -0.28
C SER A 665 27.69 -40.58 0.69
N PRO A 666 28.48 -40.30 1.73
CA PRO A 666 28.71 -41.25 2.81
C PRO A 666 27.53 -41.36 3.78
N GLN A 667 26.48 -40.55 3.61
CA GLN A 667 25.26 -40.63 4.40
C GLN A 667 24.22 -41.50 3.67
N PRO A 668 23.54 -42.44 4.36
CA PRO A 668 22.37 -43.11 3.81
C PRO A 668 21.26 -42.10 3.46
N SER A 669 20.47 -42.43 2.45
CA SER A 669 19.27 -41.70 2.00
C SER A 669 19.51 -40.23 1.62
N ALA A 670 20.75 -39.85 1.30
CA ALA A 670 21.10 -38.45 1.02
C ALA A 670 20.30 -37.87 -0.15
N PHE A 671 19.97 -38.69 -1.15
CA PHE A 671 19.27 -38.28 -2.37
C PHE A 671 17.78 -38.64 -2.36
N HIS A 672 17.26 -39.18 -1.25
CA HIS A 672 15.87 -39.62 -1.16
C HIS A 672 14.91 -38.45 -1.39
N GLY A 673 13.92 -38.65 -2.25
CA GLY A 673 12.94 -37.61 -2.60
C GLY A 673 13.45 -36.46 -3.48
N GLN A 674 14.74 -36.46 -3.89
CA GLN A 674 15.32 -35.38 -4.70
C GLN A 674 15.23 -35.62 -6.22
N LEU A 675 14.63 -36.72 -6.68
CA LEU A 675 14.65 -37.13 -8.10
C LEU A 675 14.18 -36.03 -9.07
N ALA A 676 13.15 -35.26 -8.70
CA ALA A 676 12.59 -34.22 -9.57
C ALA A 676 13.59 -33.07 -9.83
N ILE A 677 14.29 -32.60 -8.78
CA ILE A 677 15.27 -31.51 -8.92
C ILE A 677 16.53 -31.99 -9.64
N LEU A 678 16.99 -33.21 -9.35
CA LEU A 678 18.16 -33.81 -9.97
C LEU A 678 17.93 -34.09 -11.46
N ASN A 679 16.74 -34.58 -11.85
CA ASN A 679 16.40 -34.76 -13.26
C ASN A 679 16.31 -33.42 -14.01
N ALA A 680 15.75 -32.37 -13.37
CA ALA A 680 15.69 -31.04 -13.97
C ALA A 680 17.11 -30.50 -14.24
N PHE A 681 18.02 -30.67 -13.28
CA PHE A 681 19.42 -30.32 -13.44
C PHE A 681 20.12 -31.15 -14.52
N ALA A 682 19.95 -32.48 -14.50
CA ALA A 682 20.55 -33.40 -15.49
C ALA A 682 20.13 -33.05 -16.93
N ASN A 683 18.86 -32.68 -17.14
CA ASN A 683 18.38 -32.26 -18.46
C ASN A 683 19.05 -30.97 -18.94
N GLN A 684 19.26 -29.98 -18.06
CA GLN A 684 19.95 -28.74 -18.41
C GLN A 684 21.45 -28.97 -18.67
N ALA A 685 22.09 -29.77 -17.82
CA ALA A 685 23.47 -30.19 -18.01
C ALA A 685 23.66 -30.90 -19.36
N ALA A 686 22.72 -31.78 -19.73
CA ALA A 686 22.75 -32.46 -21.02
C ALA A 686 22.64 -31.47 -22.20
N ILE A 687 21.77 -30.46 -22.13
CA ILE A 687 21.65 -29.41 -23.17
C ILE A 687 22.97 -28.65 -23.34
N ALA A 688 23.61 -28.26 -22.25
CA ALA A 688 24.87 -27.53 -22.32
C ALA A 688 26.03 -28.38 -22.86
N ILE A 689 26.11 -29.66 -22.45
CA ILE A 689 27.07 -30.62 -22.99
C ILE A 689 26.87 -30.79 -24.50
N GLU A 690 25.63 -30.91 -24.97
CA GLU A 690 25.35 -31.01 -26.40
C GLU A 690 25.78 -29.75 -27.16
N ASN A 691 25.48 -28.57 -26.62
CA ASN A 691 25.88 -27.31 -27.25
C ASN A 691 27.40 -27.17 -27.35
N ALA A 692 28.14 -27.46 -26.28
CA ALA A 692 29.60 -27.42 -26.28
C ALA A 692 30.19 -28.46 -27.25
N ARG A 693 29.63 -29.68 -27.30
CA ARG A 693 30.03 -30.72 -28.26
C ARG A 693 29.80 -30.29 -29.71
N LEU A 694 28.63 -29.72 -30.01
CA LEU A 694 28.30 -29.23 -31.35
C LEU A 694 29.22 -28.10 -31.77
N PHE A 695 29.51 -27.15 -30.87
CA PHE A 695 30.41 -26.04 -31.14
C PHE A 695 31.84 -26.53 -31.43
N GLN A 696 32.39 -27.42 -30.59
CA GLN A 696 33.72 -28.00 -30.83
C GLN A 696 33.80 -28.80 -32.14
N ALA A 697 32.72 -29.51 -32.51
CA ALA A 697 32.65 -30.22 -33.78
C ALA A 697 32.63 -29.25 -34.98
N GLU A 698 31.87 -28.15 -34.88
CA GLU A 698 31.82 -27.10 -35.90
C GLU A 698 33.18 -26.39 -36.05
N GLU A 699 33.83 -26.05 -34.95
CA GLU A 699 35.15 -25.41 -34.96
C GLU A 699 36.22 -26.32 -35.59
N ARG A 700 36.27 -27.60 -35.21
CA ARG A 700 37.16 -28.59 -35.85
C ARG A 700 36.90 -28.71 -37.35
N GLN A 701 35.63 -28.73 -37.76
CA GLN A 701 35.26 -28.82 -39.16
C GLN A 701 35.70 -27.56 -39.94
N MET A 702 35.53 -26.37 -39.35
CA MET A 702 35.99 -25.11 -39.94
C MET A 702 37.51 -25.05 -40.08
N GLN A 703 38.27 -25.51 -39.08
CA GLN A 703 39.73 -25.61 -39.15
C GLN A 703 40.18 -26.54 -40.30
N ARG A 704 39.54 -27.71 -40.44
CA ARG A 704 39.83 -28.68 -41.52
C ARG A 704 39.57 -28.10 -42.90
N LEU A 705 38.41 -27.49 -43.11
CA LEU A 705 38.05 -26.86 -44.39
C LEU A 705 38.97 -25.68 -44.72
N SER A 706 39.32 -24.87 -43.72
CA SER A 706 40.24 -23.73 -43.90
C SER A 706 41.63 -24.20 -44.32
N LEU A 707 42.17 -25.24 -43.68
CA LEU A 707 43.45 -25.83 -44.08
C LEU A 707 43.43 -26.32 -45.52
N LEU A 708 42.43 -27.13 -45.91
CA LEU A 708 42.36 -27.68 -47.26
C LEU A 708 42.21 -26.58 -48.31
N ALA A 709 41.39 -25.56 -48.05
CA ALA A 709 41.22 -24.41 -48.94
C ALA A 709 42.52 -23.60 -49.07
N ASP A 710 43.24 -23.40 -47.96
CA ASP A 710 44.49 -22.65 -47.94
C ASP A 710 45.61 -23.41 -48.68
N VAL A 711 45.75 -24.72 -48.43
CA VAL A 711 46.67 -25.59 -49.16
C VAL A 711 46.36 -25.60 -50.66
N ALA A 712 45.09 -25.74 -51.05
CA ALA A 712 44.69 -25.69 -52.46
C ALA A 712 45.03 -24.34 -53.11
N ARG A 713 44.85 -23.23 -52.38
CA ARG A 713 45.25 -21.89 -52.82
C ARG A 713 46.75 -21.77 -53.00
N ILE A 714 47.55 -22.22 -52.02
CA ILE A 714 49.03 -22.23 -52.09
C ILE A 714 49.49 -23.01 -53.31
N VAL A 715 48.93 -24.20 -53.53
CA VAL A 715 49.22 -25.07 -54.68
C VAL A 715 48.89 -24.38 -56.02
N ALA A 716 47.83 -23.57 -56.08
CA ALA A 716 47.45 -22.86 -57.29
C ALA A 716 48.31 -21.60 -57.57
N THR A 717 48.85 -20.95 -56.54
CA THR A 717 49.58 -19.68 -56.68
C THR A 717 51.10 -19.82 -56.69
N THR A 718 51.64 -20.91 -56.14
CA THR A 718 53.08 -21.07 -55.94
C THR A 718 53.65 -22.07 -56.95
N LEU A 719 54.52 -21.58 -57.83
CA LEU A 719 55.10 -22.39 -58.92
C LEU A 719 56.43 -23.05 -58.54
N ARG A 720 57.07 -22.64 -57.43
CA ARG A 720 58.36 -23.19 -56.99
C ARG A 720 58.16 -24.24 -55.91
N ALA A 721 58.70 -25.44 -56.10
CA ALA A 721 58.48 -26.58 -55.22
C ALA A 721 58.90 -26.32 -53.76
N GLU A 722 60.02 -25.66 -53.52
CA GLU A 722 60.52 -25.36 -52.17
C GLU A 722 59.63 -24.35 -51.44
N GLU A 723 59.23 -23.27 -52.12
CA GLU A 723 58.32 -22.25 -51.56
C GLU A 723 56.94 -22.85 -51.27
N LEU A 724 56.47 -23.77 -52.12
CA LEU A 724 55.20 -24.48 -51.94
C LEU A 724 55.23 -25.36 -50.69
N LEU A 725 56.26 -26.21 -50.54
CA LEU A 725 56.33 -27.14 -49.42
C LEU A 725 56.52 -26.41 -48.09
N GLN A 726 57.26 -25.31 -48.07
CA GLN A 726 57.40 -24.47 -46.88
C GLN A 726 56.07 -23.79 -46.51
N ALA A 727 55.38 -23.17 -47.47
CA ALA A 727 54.10 -22.51 -47.22
C ALA A 727 53.02 -23.51 -46.73
N VAL A 728 53.01 -24.73 -47.27
CA VAL A 728 52.12 -25.80 -46.79
C VAL A 728 52.47 -26.22 -45.36
N ALA A 729 53.75 -26.35 -45.03
CA ALA A 729 54.19 -26.66 -43.66
C ALA A 729 53.65 -25.61 -42.66
N ASP A 730 53.81 -24.33 -43.01
CA ASP A 730 53.36 -23.20 -42.19
C ASP A 730 51.83 -23.17 -42.06
N SER A 731 51.11 -23.50 -43.13
CA SER A 731 49.65 -23.62 -43.13
C SER A 731 49.17 -24.74 -42.19
N ILE A 732 49.76 -25.94 -42.27
CA ILE A 732 49.41 -27.07 -41.38
C ILE A 732 49.69 -26.69 -39.93
N HIS A 733 50.85 -26.10 -39.64
CA HIS A 733 51.22 -25.66 -38.30
C HIS A 733 50.24 -24.63 -37.75
N THR A 734 49.87 -23.62 -38.56
CA THR A 734 49.01 -22.52 -38.14
C THR A 734 47.57 -22.95 -37.91
N HIS A 735 46.97 -23.70 -38.85
CA HIS A 735 45.55 -24.08 -38.76
C HIS A 735 45.29 -25.20 -37.76
N LEU A 736 46.24 -26.11 -37.54
CA LEU A 736 46.07 -27.26 -36.65
C LEU A 736 46.83 -27.15 -35.32
N ALA A 737 47.61 -26.09 -35.13
CA ALA A 737 48.46 -25.87 -33.95
C ALA A 737 49.37 -27.07 -33.62
N ILE A 738 49.87 -27.76 -34.64
CA ILE A 738 50.72 -28.95 -34.49
C ILE A 738 52.16 -28.50 -34.24
N PRO A 739 52.83 -28.94 -33.17
CA PRO A 739 54.12 -28.39 -32.77
C PRO A 739 55.24 -28.67 -33.77
N ILE A 740 55.15 -29.75 -34.55
CA ILE A 740 56.19 -30.12 -35.53
C ILE A 740 55.52 -30.61 -36.82
N VAL A 741 55.85 -29.96 -37.93
CA VAL A 741 55.40 -30.33 -39.28
C VAL A 741 56.62 -30.45 -40.19
N ALA A 742 56.74 -31.54 -40.93
CA ALA A 742 57.85 -31.80 -41.84
C ALA A 742 57.37 -32.35 -43.19
N LEU A 743 57.82 -31.74 -44.29
CA LEU A 743 57.59 -32.21 -45.65
C LEU A 743 58.92 -32.59 -46.28
N LEU A 744 59.06 -33.85 -46.67
CA LEU A 744 60.26 -34.39 -47.30
C LEU A 744 59.97 -34.87 -48.73
N THR A 745 60.81 -34.51 -49.68
CA THR A 745 60.77 -35.04 -51.05
C THR A 745 61.68 -36.25 -51.19
N LEU A 746 61.30 -37.22 -52.02
CA LEU A 746 62.10 -38.40 -52.32
C LEU A 746 63.11 -38.11 -53.44
N ASP A 747 64.40 -38.33 -53.15
CA ASP A 747 65.48 -38.43 -54.12
C ASP A 747 65.64 -39.91 -54.50
N GLU A 748 65.10 -40.30 -55.66
CA GLU A 748 65.07 -41.70 -56.11
C GLU A 748 66.46 -42.26 -56.41
N GLU A 749 67.40 -41.44 -56.91
CA GLU A 749 68.76 -41.88 -57.24
C GLU A 749 69.55 -42.20 -55.98
N GLN A 750 69.46 -41.33 -54.97
CA GLN A 750 70.18 -41.50 -53.71
C GLN A 750 69.43 -42.37 -52.70
N GLN A 751 68.16 -42.70 -52.95
CA GLN A 751 67.26 -43.35 -51.99
C GLN A 751 67.24 -42.59 -50.65
N THR A 752 67.12 -41.27 -50.72
CA THR A 752 67.06 -40.39 -49.54
C THR A 752 65.82 -39.49 -49.54
N LEU A 753 65.25 -39.26 -48.37
CA LEU A 753 64.25 -38.24 -48.13
C LEU A 753 64.95 -36.93 -47.76
N VAL A 754 64.63 -35.86 -48.47
CA VAL A 754 65.22 -34.54 -48.28
C VAL A 754 64.17 -33.59 -47.71
N LEU A 755 64.46 -32.95 -46.57
CA LEU A 755 63.53 -31.98 -45.97
C LEU A 755 63.43 -30.73 -46.83
N ARG A 756 62.23 -30.41 -47.30
CA ARG A 756 61.96 -29.27 -48.20
C ARG A 756 60.97 -28.25 -47.63
N GLY A 757 60.19 -28.62 -46.63
CA GLY A 757 59.38 -27.69 -45.86
C GLY A 757 59.33 -28.15 -44.40
N SER A 758 59.36 -27.20 -43.47
CA SER A 758 59.25 -27.51 -42.04
C SER A 758 58.65 -26.33 -41.28
N SER A 759 57.81 -26.58 -40.29
CA SER A 759 57.25 -25.54 -39.42
C SER A 759 57.13 -26.03 -37.98
N GLY A 760 57.11 -25.08 -37.04
CA GLY A 760 57.08 -25.35 -35.59
C GLY A 760 58.47 -25.53 -34.95
N GLU A 761 58.52 -26.25 -33.82
CA GLU A 761 59.69 -26.30 -32.92
C GLU A 761 60.94 -26.97 -33.51
N ALA A 762 60.74 -27.83 -34.53
CA ALA A 762 61.83 -28.46 -35.26
C ALA A 762 62.71 -27.44 -36.01
N VAL A 763 62.19 -26.24 -36.32
CA VAL A 763 62.91 -25.17 -37.04
C VAL A 763 63.72 -24.29 -36.09
N ALA A 764 63.28 -24.13 -34.84
CA ALA A 764 63.84 -23.14 -33.92
C ALA A 764 65.06 -23.63 -33.11
N SER A 765 65.19 -24.95 -32.90
CA SER A 765 66.06 -25.48 -31.85
C SER A 765 67.43 -25.99 -32.32
N GLN A 766 67.64 -26.44 -33.57
CA GLN A 766 68.93 -27.02 -34.01
C GLN A 766 69.29 -26.77 -35.48
N LYS A 767 70.50 -26.24 -35.74
CA LYS A 767 71.09 -26.03 -37.09
C LYS A 767 71.27 -27.31 -37.93
N ALA A 768 71.13 -28.50 -37.34
CA ALA A 768 71.36 -29.79 -38.00
C ALA A 768 70.18 -30.28 -38.86
N ILE A 769 68.98 -29.71 -38.66
CA ILE A 769 67.77 -30.03 -39.44
C ILE A 769 67.27 -28.75 -40.11
N ALA A 770 68.08 -28.23 -41.04
CA ALA A 770 67.66 -27.12 -41.88
C ALA A 770 67.06 -27.64 -43.19
N VAL A 771 66.00 -26.97 -43.64
CA VAL A 771 65.39 -27.16 -44.96
C VAL A 771 66.49 -27.13 -46.04
N GLY A 772 66.48 -28.12 -46.94
CA GLY A 772 67.46 -28.30 -48.00
C GLY A 772 68.75 -29.04 -47.62
N THR A 773 69.09 -29.15 -46.33
CA THR A 773 70.31 -29.83 -45.85
C THR A 773 70.07 -31.19 -45.21
N TYR A 774 68.93 -31.36 -44.54
CA TYR A 774 68.61 -32.63 -43.88
C TYR A 774 68.27 -33.72 -44.91
N ARG A 775 68.96 -34.86 -44.80
CA ARG A 775 68.75 -36.06 -45.61
C ARG A 775 68.62 -37.30 -44.74
N GLN A 776 67.54 -38.05 -44.93
CA GLN A 776 67.28 -39.32 -44.24
C GLN A 776 67.29 -40.48 -45.24
N PRO A 777 68.08 -41.55 -45.04
CA PRO A 777 67.99 -42.74 -45.87
C PRO A 777 66.59 -43.34 -45.82
N VAL A 778 66.03 -43.69 -46.99
CA VAL A 778 64.69 -44.28 -47.09
C VAL A 778 64.56 -45.56 -46.27
N ALA A 779 65.65 -46.29 -46.01
CA ALA A 779 65.66 -47.48 -45.17
C ALA A 779 65.35 -47.24 -43.67
N ARG A 780 65.41 -45.99 -43.20
CA ARG A 780 65.34 -45.64 -41.77
C ARG A 780 64.07 -44.86 -41.43
N GLY A 781 63.55 -45.05 -40.22
CA GLY A 781 62.47 -44.24 -39.64
C GLY A 781 61.07 -44.50 -40.21
N ILE A 782 60.07 -43.92 -39.55
CA ILE A 782 58.67 -43.97 -39.96
C ILE A 782 58.49 -43.33 -41.35
N ALA A 783 59.03 -42.13 -41.55
CA ALA A 783 59.01 -41.43 -42.84
C ALA A 783 59.56 -42.31 -44.00
N GLY A 784 60.67 -43.00 -43.78
CA GLY A 784 61.24 -43.93 -44.76
C GLY A 784 60.36 -45.16 -45.01
N ARG A 785 59.72 -45.71 -43.97
CA ARG A 785 58.74 -46.80 -44.13
C ARG A 785 57.53 -46.35 -44.95
N VAL A 786 56.98 -45.17 -44.69
CA VAL A 786 55.88 -44.58 -45.47
C VAL A 786 56.29 -44.42 -46.92
N ALA A 787 57.52 -43.92 -47.18
CA ALA A 787 58.05 -43.79 -48.53
C ALA A 787 58.16 -45.14 -49.28
N ARG A 788 58.60 -46.23 -48.62
CA ARG A 788 58.74 -47.56 -49.25
C ARG A 788 57.41 -48.28 -49.46
N THR A 789 56.51 -48.17 -48.48
CA THR A 789 55.24 -48.90 -48.49
C THR A 789 54.14 -48.16 -49.22
N ALA A 790 54.34 -46.87 -49.47
CA ALA A 790 53.33 -45.92 -49.91
C ALA A 790 52.08 -45.97 -49.03
N ARG A 791 52.15 -46.36 -47.75
CA ARG A 791 50.99 -46.41 -46.85
C ARG A 791 51.18 -45.42 -45.70
N PRO A 792 50.11 -44.71 -45.28
CA PRO A 792 50.18 -43.87 -44.10
C PRO A 792 50.59 -44.69 -42.86
N HIS A 793 51.19 -44.01 -41.90
CA HIS A 793 51.57 -44.59 -40.62
C HIS A 793 51.17 -43.65 -39.49
N LEU A 794 50.12 -44.04 -38.77
CA LEU A 794 49.67 -43.41 -37.56
C LEU A 794 50.28 -44.13 -36.36
N THR A 795 51.00 -43.40 -35.53
CA THR A 795 51.69 -43.91 -34.34
C THR A 795 51.24 -43.13 -33.11
N PRO A 796 50.26 -43.64 -32.34
CA PRO A 796 49.79 -42.99 -31.12
C PRO A 796 50.84 -42.93 -30.00
N ASP A 797 51.79 -43.86 -29.98
CA ASP A 797 52.92 -43.86 -29.04
C ASP A 797 54.18 -44.30 -29.77
N VAL A 798 55.09 -43.34 -30.00
CA VAL A 798 56.32 -43.60 -30.74
C VAL A 798 57.31 -44.49 -29.98
N SER A 799 57.20 -44.59 -28.65
CA SER A 799 58.07 -45.47 -27.84
C SER A 799 57.77 -46.95 -28.06
N LEU A 800 56.55 -47.26 -28.53
CA LEU A 800 56.10 -48.61 -28.84
C LEU A 800 56.30 -48.98 -30.32
N ASP A 801 56.71 -48.02 -31.15
CA ASP A 801 56.82 -48.21 -32.58
C ASP A 801 58.23 -48.67 -33.00
N PRO A 802 58.39 -49.88 -33.56
CA PRO A 802 59.70 -50.41 -33.93
C PRO A 802 60.38 -49.65 -35.08
N TYR A 803 59.64 -48.79 -35.79
CA TYR A 803 60.16 -47.97 -36.88
C TYR A 803 60.46 -46.53 -36.43
N TYR A 804 60.15 -46.17 -35.19
CA TYR A 804 60.45 -44.84 -34.70
C TYR A 804 61.96 -44.58 -34.68
N PHE A 805 62.32 -43.43 -35.21
CA PHE A 805 63.69 -42.95 -35.27
C PHE A 805 63.65 -41.45 -34.99
N SER A 806 64.25 -41.03 -33.88
CA SER A 806 64.41 -39.61 -33.61
C SER A 806 65.69 -39.09 -34.28
N ALA A 807 65.53 -38.06 -35.10
CA ALA A 807 66.65 -37.32 -35.67
C ALA A 807 67.09 -36.14 -34.80
N VAL A 808 66.33 -35.83 -33.74
CA VAL A 808 66.49 -34.66 -32.84
C VAL A 808 66.30 -35.05 -31.38
N ASP A 809 66.88 -34.28 -30.46
CA ASP A 809 66.59 -34.37 -29.02
C ASP A 809 65.32 -33.56 -28.67
N ILE A 810 64.23 -33.85 -29.38
CA ILE A 810 62.91 -33.27 -29.10
C ILE A 810 62.00 -34.40 -28.59
N PRO A 811 61.28 -34.20 -27.47
CA PRO A 811 60.45 -35.25 -26.86
C PRO A 811 59.15 -35.45 -27.66
N ILE A 812 59.23 -36.15 -28.78
CA ILE A 812 58.06 -36.56 -29.57
C ILE A 812 57.44 -37.80 -28.92
N GLN A 813 56.12 -37.82 -28.76
CA GLN A 813 55.36 -38.93 -28.18
C GLN A 813 54.39 -39.57 -29.16
N SER A 814 53.86 -38.82 -30.14
CA SER A 814 53.04 -39.38 -31.22
C SER A 814 53.39 -38.75 -32.57
N ALA A 815 53.15 -39.51 -33.63
CA ALA A 815 53.49 -39.11 -35.00
C ALA A 815 52.49 -39.65 -36.02
N LEU A 816 52.24 -38.88 -37.06
CA LEU A 816 51.46 -39.29 -38.23
C LEU A 816 52.23 -38.90 -39.49
N TRP A 817 52.52 -39.90 -40.33
CA TRP A 817 53.23 -39.72 -41.58
C TRP A 817 52.41 -40.28 -42.74
N VAL A 818 52.22 -39.48 -43.80
CA VAL A 818 51.45 -39.87 -44.98
C VAL A 818 52.26 -39.64 -46.27
N PRO A 819 52.09 -40.50 -47.29
CA PRO A 819 52.83 -40.39 -48.54
C PRO A 819 52.25 -39.31 -49.45
N ILE A 820 53.10 -38.49 -50.05
CA ILE A 820 52.74 -37.59 -51.16
C ILE A 820 52.87 -38.40 -52.44
N ARG A 821 51.74 -38.71 -53.09
CA ARG A 821 51.70 -39.61 -54.25
C ARG A 821 51.40 -38.89 -55.55
N ASP A 822 52.23 -39.13 -56.55
CA ASP A 822 52.07 -38.61 -57.90
C ASP A 822 51.97 -39.79 -58.88
N GLU A 823 50.80 -39.99 -59.50
CA GLU A 823 50.50 -41.09 -60.44
C GLU A 823 50.88 -42.50 -59.92
N GLY A 824 50.70 -42.74 -58.63
CA GLY A 824 51.01 -44.02 -57.98
C GLY A 824 52.46 -44.19 -57.56
N ARG A 825 53.33 -43.20 -57.81
CA ARG A 825 54.70 -43.13 -57.26
C ARG A 825 54.75 -42.21 -56.05
N VAL A 826 55.64 -42.49 -55.10
CA VAL A 826 55.82 -41.64 -53.92
C VAL A 826 56.79 -40.51 -54.26
N ALA A 827 56.30 -39.28 -54.38
CA ALA A 827 57.11 -38.09 -54.63
C ALA A 827 57.75 -37.54 -53.34
N GLY A 828 57.17 -37.87 -52.18
CA GLY A 828 57.61 -37.41 -50.88
C GLY A 828 56.74 -37.94 -49.75
N VAL A 829 56.90 -37.38 -48.56
CA VAL A 829 56.09 -37.67 -47.37
C VAL A 829 55.84 -36.38 -46.60
N VAL A 830 54.66 -36.27 -45.99
CA VAL A 830 54.35 -35.23 -45.00
C VAL A 830 54.14 -35.88 -43.65
N GLY A 831 54.77 -35.30 -42.63
CA GLY A 831 54.75 -35.76 -41.26
C GLY A 831 54.30 -34.67 -40.33
N VAL A 832 53.48 -35.04 -39.36
CA VAL A 832 53.09 -34.22 -38.21
C VAL A 832 53.41 -34.97 -36.93
N GLU A 833 54.03 -34.28 -35.98
CA GLU A 833 54.55 -34.89 -34.75
C GLU A 833 54.13 -34.04 -33.54
N SER A 834 53.88 -34.70 -32.41
CA SER A 834 53.41 -34.06 -31.17
C SER A 834 54.16 -34.55 -29.94
N HIS A 835 54.24 -33.69 -28.92
CA HIS A 835 54.70 -34.03 -27.58
C HIS A 835 53.67 -34.80 -26.76
N ASP A 836 52.41 -34.84 -27.23
CA ASP A 836 51.33 -35.54 -26.56
C ASP A 836 51.20 -36.98 -27.08
N LEU A 837 50.98 -37.93 -26.18
CA LEU A 837 50.55 -39.29 -26.53
C LEU A 837 49.19 -39.27 -27.23
N ALA A 838 49.03 -40.12 -28.25
CA ALA A 838 47.79 -40.35 -28.99
C ALA A 838 47.13 -39.07 -29.51
N ARG A 839 47.93 -38.08 -29.94
CA ARG A 839 47.41 -36.79 -30.44
C ARG A 839 46.62 -36.93 -31.73
N PHE A 840 47.01 -37.86 -32.59
CA PHE A 840 46.45 -38.03 -33.93
C PHE A 840 45.55 -39.26 -34.00
N ASP A 841 44.50 -39.17 -34.81
CA ASP A 841 43.54 -40.25 -35.07
C ASP A 841 43.37 -40.54 -36.58
N GLU A 842 42.43 -41.43 -36.91
CA GLU A 842 42.13 -41.80 -38.31
C GLU A 842 41.54 -40.64 -39.14
N GLU A 843 40.87 -39.67 -38.49
CA GLU A 843 40.35 -38.49 -39.18
C GLU A 843 41.49 -37.52 -39.52
N ASP A 844 42.45 -37.33 -38.60
CA ASP A 844 43.67 -36.57 -38.86
C ASP A 844 44.49 -37.22 -39.98
N GLN A 845 44.59 -38.56 -40.00
CA GLN A 845 45.20 -39.29 -41.11
C GLN A 845 44.50 -38.97 -42.44
N SER A 846 43.17 -39.07 -42.47
CA SER A 846 42.37 -38.79 -43.68
C SER A 846 42.55 -37.36 -44.17
N LEU A 847 42.61 -36.39 -43.25
CA LEU A 847 42.88 -34.98 -43.56
C LEU A 847 44.28 -34.80 -44.14
N MET A 848 45.30 -35.39 -43.52
CA MET A 848 46.68 -35.30 -44.00
C MET A 848 46.87 -36.00 -45.34
N GLU A 849 46.19 -37.12 -45.60
CA GLU A 849 46.17 -37.76 -46.92
C GLU A 849 45.58 -36.82 -47.99
N ALA A 850 44.45 -36.16 -47.70
CA ALA A 850 43.86 -35.17 -48.62
C ALA A 850 44.78 -33.96 -48.87
N VAL A 851 45.49 -33.50 -47.84
CA VAL A 851 46.54 -32.47 -47.97
C VAL A 851 47.67 -32.98 -48.86
N ALA A 852 48.17 -34.19 -48.62
CA ALA A 852 49.27 -34.80 -49.38
C ALA A 852 48.92 -34.98 -50.87
N ASP A 853 47.69 -35.40 -51.18
CA ASP A 853 47.19 -35.52 -52.54
C ASP A 853 47.15 -34.15 -53.24
N THR A 854 46.72 -33.10 -52.53
CA THR A 854 46.69 -31.73 -53.05
C THR A 854 48.12 -31.21 -53.29
N VAL A 855 49.05 -31.48 -52.37
CA VAL A 855 50.47 -31.12 -52.50
C VAL A 855 51.13 -31.82 -53.69
N ALA A 856 50.78 -33.08 -53.96
CA ALA A 856 51.32 -33.82 -55.08
C ALA A 856 51.02 -33.14 -56.43
N ILE A 857 49.81 -32.60 -56.59
CA ILE A 857 49.42 -31.82 -57.78
C ILE A 857 50.31 -30.58 -57.92
N GLY A 858 50.54 -29.86 -56.81
CA GLY A 858 51.41 -28.68 -56.80
C GLY A 858 52.86 -28.98 -57.15
N LEU A 859 53.41 -30.07 -56.61
CA LEU A 859 54.76 -30.52 -56.95
C LEU A 859 54.90 -30.92 -58.42
N ARG A 860 53.87 -31.54 -59.00
CA ARG A 860 53.85 -31.86 -60.43
C ARG A 860 53.90 -30.59 -61.27
N ASN A 861 53.06 -29.60 -60.95
CA ASN A 861 53.04 -28.32 -61.66
C ASN A 861 54.36 -27.57 -61.53
N ALA A 862 54.99 -27.60 -60.35
CA ALA A 862 56.29 -26.98 -60.11
C ALA A 862 57.40 -27.66 -60.93
N ARG A 863 57.42 -29.00 -61.01
CA ARG A 863 58.37 -29.73 -61.87
C ARG A 863 58.20 -29.37 -63.34
N LEU A 864 56.95 -29.32 -63.83
CA LEU A 864 56.66 -28.92 -65.20
C LEU A 864 57.11 -27.48 -65.49
N TYR A 865 57.00 -26.58 -64.52
CA TYR A 865 57.47 -25.20 -64.63
C TYR A 865 59.01 -25.11 -64.65
N ASP A 866 59.71 -25.90 -63.83
CA ASP A 866 61.18 -25.95 -63.81
C ASP A 866 61.76 -26.62 -65.08
N GLU A 867 60.96 -27.43 -65.80
CA GLU A 867 61.32 -28.08 -67.08
C GLU A 867 61.08 -27.20 -68.32
N THR A 868 60.31 -26.10 -68.20
CA THR A 868 60.04 -25.12 -69.27
C THR A 868 60.88 -23.87 -69.14
#